data_AF-A0A6P7GBF2-F1
#
_entry.id   AF-A0A6P7GBF2-F1
#
_cell.length_a   1.000
_cell.length_b   1.000
_cell.length_c   1.000
_cell.angle_alpha   90.00
_cell.angle_beta   90.00
_cell.angle_gamma   90.00
#
_symmetry.space_group_name_H-M   'P 1'
#
loop_
_entity.id
_entity.type
_entity.pdbx_description
1 polymer ?
#
loop_
_entity_poly.entity_id
_entity_poly.type
_entity_poly.pdbx_seq_one_letter_code
_entity_poly.pdbx_strand_id
1 'polypeptide(L)'
;MVVKTSQKRTVRILLVGDSGVGKTSLILSLVSEEFPENVPSKAEEITIPADVTPEQVPTNIVDYSSAEQTEDDLDEQIRKASVVCIVYSVDDDDSIERITSYWMPLIRQNHPDGTCPVVLVGNKIDLVEYSTIDGIFEIMEEFSEIETCIECSAKTLKNISEMFYYAQKAVLHPTSPIYSVDKADLSEGCKNALIRIFKICDIDCDGLLNDIELNNFQSRCFNAPLQPQVLDDVKAVLRKNLEDGVCHNCVTLNGFLYLHNLFIQRGRNETTWTVLRKFGYNDNLNMSKEYLYPSLKVPTGSTTELSFKGQQFLTHLFERFDKDRDKALSPSEYEELFSTCPTPAWGPDVSSMVPTNEKGWITYQGYMCQWALMTLVDLPRTFEYLAYLGYNIYENETQVTAVQVTRDKKTDLAKKQSSRNVYQCHVIGPSASGKSTFCRSFIKSILESNPLQPEKTGVPNCTVNVIQVYGQEKIMVLRDINVRNVSDPLLPAEVQCDVACLVYDQNNPKSFEYIARIYIKYFAESKIPVLVVACKDDLEEVRQDYMLQPQSFCQKYKILPPQKFSAKGHNRKDVFIKLATMAAFPPLRRMVHALLVRPQPTEWLDHFCRNFREFGVMAADSTVWWKAGISLAAVTAIGFILAKVMHTADKTR
;
A
#
# COMPACT_ATOMS: atom_id res chain seq x y z
N MET A 1 -2.31 -4.99 -16.86
CA MET A 1 -0.84 -4.96 -17.02
C MET A 1 -0.26 -5.90 -15.99
N VAL A 2 0.35 -7.00 -16.42
CA VAL A 2 1.11 -7.88 -15.52
C VAL A 2 2.26 -7.05 -14.96
N VAL A 3 2.35 -6.93 -13.63
CA VAL A 3 3.56 -6.43 -12.98
C VAL A 3 4.66 -7.40 -13.39
N LYS A 4 5.49 -7.00 -14.36
CA LYS A 4 6.72 -7.70 -14.69
C LYS A 4 7.63 -7.52 -13.48
N THR A 5 7.54 -8.44 -12.53
CA THR A 5 8.53 -8.58 -11.47
C THR A 5 9.90 -8.76 -12.13
N SER A 6 10.82 -7.91 -11.71
CA SER A 6 12.15 -7.76 -12.28
C SER A 6 13.05 -8.91 -11.83
N GLN A 7 13.07 -9.99 -12.62
CA GLN A 7 14.23 -10.79 -13.03
C GLN A 7 13.65 -12.01 -13.75
N LYS A 8 13.89 -12.15 -15.07
CA LYS A 8 13.66 -13.43 -15.75
C LYS A 8 14.66 -14.41 -15.14
N ARG A 9 14.26 -15.15 -14.11
CA ARG A 9 15.05 -16.27 -13.60
C ARG A 9 15.31 -17.20 -14.76
N THR A 10 16.57 -17.48 -15.04
CA THR A 10 16.97 -18.57 -15.92
C THR A 10 17.09 -19.81 -15.04
N VAL A 11 16.49 -20.93 -15.44
CA VAL A 11 16.56 -22.18 -14.69
C VAL A 11 17.71 -23.00 -15.22
N ARG A 12 18.65 -23.39 -14.36
CA ARG A 12 19.79 -24.22 -14.73
C ARG A 12 19.64 -25.63 -14.18
N ILE A 13 19.42 -26.59 -15.06
CA ILE A 13 19.25 -28.01 -14.77
C ILE A 13 20.61 -28.69 -14.96
N LEU A 14 21.16 -29.26 -13.89
CA LEU A 14 22.39 -30.05 -13.94
C LEU A 14 22.06 -31.54 -13.88
N LEU A 15 22.56 -32.32 -14.83
CA LEU A 15 22.48 -33.79 -14.77
C LEU A 15 23.76 -34.34 -14.16
N VAL A 16 23.60 -35.10 -13.08
CA VAL A 16 24.67 -35.85 -12.40
C VAL A 16 24.27 -37.33 -12.27
N GLY A 17 25.21 -38.19 -11.90
CA GLY A 17 25.00 -39.63 -11.87
C GLY A 17 26.21 -40.38 -12.40
N ASP A 18 26.23 -41.69 -12.18
CA ASP A 18 27.35 -42.55 -12.48
C ASP A 18 27.65 -42.68 -13.98
N SER A 19 28.82 -43.23 -14.31
CA SER A 19 29.18 -43.48 -15.70
C SER A 19 28.23 -44.53 -16.30
N GLY A 20 27.74 -44.30 -17.53
CA GLY A 20 26.89 -45.28 -18.22
C GLY A 20 25.40 -45.28 -17.85
N VAL A 21 24.95 -44.44 -16.92
CA VAL A 21 23.51 -44.31 -16.55
C VAL A 21 22.67 -43.58 -17.62
N GLY A 22 23.31 -42.92 -18.59
CA GLY A 22 22.64 -42.34 -19.77
C GLY A 22 22.28 -40.84 -19.69
N LYS A 23 23.00 -40.04 -18.89
CA LYS A 23 22.85 -38.58 -18.78
C LYS A 23 22.89 -37.87 -20.14
N THR A 24 23.97 -38.06 -20.90
CA THR A 24 24.16 -37.47 -22.22
C THR A 24 23.11 -37.92 -23.23
N SER A 25 22.70 -39.19 -23.16
CA SER A 25 21.63 -39.72 -24.01
C SER A 25 20.29 -39.03 -23.75
N LEU A 26 19.92 -38.78 -22.49
CA LEU A 26 18.69 -38.05 -22.15
C LEU A 26 18.67 -36.64 -22.77
N ILE A 27 19.82 -35.93 -22.70
CA ILE A 27 19.96 -34.58 -23.25
C ILE A 27 19.86 -34.58 -24.77
N LEU A 28 20.61 -35.47 -25.43
CA LEU A 28 20.61 -35.54 -26.90
C LEU A 28 19.26 -36.01 -27.43
N SER A 29 18.60 -36.97 -26.76
CA SER A 29 17.25 -37.42 -27.10
C SER A 29 16.20 -36.31 -26.99
N LEU A 30 16.33 -35.39 -26.02
CA LEU A 30 15.45 -34.23 -25.91
C LEU A 30 15.57 -33.31 -27.13
N VAL A 31 16.79 -33.06 -27.60
CA VAL A 31 17.06 -32.06 -28.64
C VAL A 31 16.86 -32.61 -30.05
N SER A 32 17.22 -33.88 -30.27
CA SER A 32 17.13 -34.51 -31.58
C SER A 32 15.81 -35.23 -31.82
N GLU A 33 15.01 -35.45 -30.78
CA GLU A 33 13.79 -36.29 -30.81
C GLU A 33 14.05 -37.72 -31.33
N GLU A 34 15.28 -38.21 -31.22
CA GLU A 34 15.70 -39.56 -31.59
C GLU A 34 16.79 -40.09 -30.63
N PHE A 35 16.96 -41.40 -30.55
CA PHE A 35 18.02 -41.97 -29.73
C PHE A 35 19.38 -41.90 -30.46
N PRO A 36 20.42 -41.27 -29.87
CA PRO A 36 21.72 -41.14 -30.52
C PRO A 36 22.43 -42.50 -30.67
N GLU A 37 22.84 -42.87 -31.88
CA GLU A 37 23.64 -44.08 -32.12
C GLU A 37 25.06 -43.96 -31.53
N ASN A 38 25.63 -42.75 -31.56
CA ASN A 38 26.94 -42.44 -31.01
C ASN A 38 26.80 -41.36 -29.94
N VAL A 39 27.10 -41.71 -28.69
CA VAL A 39 26.98 -40.80 -27.54
C VAL A 39 28.38 -40.29 -27.16
N PRO A 40 28.65 -38.97 -27.23
CA PRO A 40 29.91 -38.40 -26.75
C PRO A 40 30.03 -38.55 -25.23
N SER A 41 31.23 -38.32 -24.69
CA SER A 41 31.46 -38.40 -23.24
C SER A 41 30.73 -37.30 -22.46
N LYS A 42 30.37 -36.18 -23.11
CA LYS A 42 29.63 -35.06 -22.55
C LYS A 42 28.84 -34.33 -23.65
N ALA A 43 27.62 -33.85 -23.34
CA ALA A 43 26.90 -32.92 -24.21
C ALA A 43 27.36 -31.47 -24.02
N GLU A 44 27.30 -30.67 -25.09
CA GLU A 44 27.44 -29.21 -24.97
C GLU A 44 26.29 -28.62 -24.15
N GLU A 45 26.52 -27.49 -23.47
CA GLU A 45 25.47 -26.82 -22.70
C GLU A 45 24.35 -26.33 -23.64
N ILE A 46 23.12 -26.74 -23.35
CA ILE A 46 21.96 -26.46 -24.18
C ILE A 46 21.12 -25.38 -23.51
N THR A 47 20.74 -24.34 -24.25
CA THR A 47 19.80 -23.33 -23.77
C THR A 47 18.48 -23.45 -24.53
N ILE A 48 17.43 -23.81 -23.81
CA ILE A 48 16.05 -23.83 -24.28
C ILE A 48 15.46 -22.41 -24.10
N PRO A 49 15.08 -21.72 -25.18
CA PRO A 49 14.47 -20.39 -25.10
C PRO A 49 13.15 -20.37 -24.31
N ALA A 50 12.84 -19.23 -23.69
CA ALA A 50 11.63 -19.07 -22.88
C ALA A 50 10.34 -19.39 -23.65
N ASP A 51 10.25 -18.97 -24.91
CA ASP A 51 9.07 -19.10 -25.78
C ASP A 51 8.70 -20.55 -26.13
N VAL A 52 9.63 -21.49 -25.97
CA VAL A 52 9.37 -22.92 -26.17
C VAL A 52 9.14 -23.68 -24.86
N THR A 53 9.35 -23.05 -23.70
CA THR A 53 9.07 -23.67 -22.40
C THR A 53 7.64 -23.38 -21.93
N PRO A 54 6.95 -24.34 -21.28
CA PRO A 54 5.61 -24.13 -20.72
C PRO A 54 5.54 -22.96 -19.73
N GLU A 55 6.59 -22.77 -18.93
CA GLU A 55 6.67 -21.75 -17.87
C GLU A 55 7.19 -20.39 -18.37
N GLN A 56 7.48 -20.25 -19.67
CA GLN A 56 8.02 -19.03 -20.30
C GLN A 56 9.33 -18.53 -19.67
N VAL A 57 10.19 -19.46 -19.28
CA VAL A 57 11.46 -19.22 -18.58
C VAL A 57 12.60 -19.87 -19.37
N PRO A 58 13.70 -19.15 -19.67
CA PRO A 58 14.87 -19.77 -20.30
C PRO A 58 15.44 -20.88 -19.42
N THR A 59 15.79 -22.01 -20.03
CA THR A 59 16.31 -23.19 -19.31
C THR A 59 17.66 -23.61 -19.87
N ASN A 60 18.68 -23.68 -19.02
CA ASN A 60 20.01 -24.18 -19.34
C ASN A 60 20.13 -25.63 -18.86
N ILE A 61 20.48 -26.55 -19.76
CA ILE A 61 20.70 -27.96 -19.45
C ILE A 61 22.20 -28.24 -19.53
N VAL A 62 22.73 -28.79 -18.45
CA VAL A 62 24.17 -29.01 -18.26
C VAL A 62 24.43 -30.48 -17.97
N ASP A 63 25.30 -31.08 -18.78
CA ASP A 63 25.80 -32.43 -18.60
C ASP A 63 27.11 -32.39 -17.79
N TYR A 64 27.23 -33.25 -16.78
CA TYR A 64 28.49 -33.50 -16.10
C TYR A 64 29.10 -34.84 -16.52
N SER A 65 30.39 -34.82 -16.86
CA SER A 65 31.14 -36.04 -17.21
C SER A 65 32.46 -36.11 -16.46
N SER A 66 32.64 -37.17 -15.66
CA SER A 66 33.90 -37.45 -14.96
C SER A 66 35.06 -37.82 -15.89
N ALA A 67 34.79 -38.09 -17.17
CA ALA A 67 35.83 -38.33 -18.18
C ALA A 67 36.48 -37.02 -18.68
N GLU A 68 35.75 -35.91 -18.62
CA GLU A 68 36.18 -34.61 -19.17
C GLU A 68 36.37 -33.53 -18.10
N GLN A 69 35.78 -33.69 -16.91
CA GLN A 69 35.74 -32.68 -15.86
C GLN A 69 36.25 -33.22 -14.53
N THR A 70 36.82 -32.32 -13.72
CA THR A 70 37.36 -32.65 -12.39
C THR A 70 36.28 -32.60 -11.31
N GLU A 71 36.60 -33.08 -10.10
CA GLU A 71 35.72 -32.95 -8.93
C GLU A 71 35.50 -31.48 -8.55
N ASP A 72 36.51 -30.62 -8.71
CA ASP A 72 36.37 -29.17 -8.48
C ASP A 72 35.35 -28.54 -9.45
N ASP A 73 35.34 -29.00 -10.71
CA ASP A 73 34.37 -28.56 -11.71
C ASP A 73 32.95 -29.01 -11.35
N LEU A 74 32.79 -30.25 -10.85
CA LEU A 74 31.51 -30.80 -10.39
C LEU A 74 30.93 -29.95 -9.26
N ASP A 75 31.74 -29.68 -8.25
CA ASP A 75 31.40 -28.81 -7.12
C ASP A 75 30.94 -27.42 -7.59
N GLU A 76 31.63 -26.84 -8.57
CA GLU A 76 31.22 -25.58 -9.19
C GLU A 76 29.90 -25.71 -9.96
N GLN A 77 29.69 -26.81 -10.70
CA GLN A 77 28.43 -27.05 -11.42
C GLN A 77 27.25 -27.17 -10.46
N ILE A 78 27.42 -27.90 -9.35
CA ILE A 78 26.39 -28.10 -8.32
C ILE A 78 26.03 -26.77 -7.66
N ARG A 79 27.02 -25.95 -7.28
CA ARG A 79 26.78 -24.62 -6.69
C ARG A 79 26.02 -23.67 -7.63
N LYS A 80 26.22 -23.80 -8.95
CA LYS A 80 25.52 -23.00 -9.96
C LYS A 80 24.15 -23.56 -10.35
N ALA A 81 23.83 -24.80 -9.99
CA ALA A 81 22.58 -25.45 -10.39
C ALA A 81 21.37 -24.79 -9.71
N SER A 82 20.30 -24.59 -10.46
CA SER A 82 18.99 -24.25 -9.89
C SER A 82 18.26 -25.51 -9.41
N VAL A 83 18.50 -26.64 -10.08
CA VAL A 83 18.00 -27.98 -9.76
C VAL A 83 19.03 -29.01 -10.22
N VAL A 84 19.18 -30.08 -9.44
CA VAL A 84 20.04 -31.21 -9.79
C VAL A 84 19.19 -32.44 -10.12
N CYS A 85 19.38 -32.99 -11.31
CA CYS A 85 18.80 -34.27 -11.70
C CYS A 85 19.83 -35.38 -11.47
N ILE A 86 19.58 -36.26 -10.50
CA ILE A 86 20.42 -37.44 -10.27
C ILE A 86 19.87 -38.57 -11.14
N VAL A 87 20.66 -38.96 -12.13
CA VAL A 87 20.31 -40.03 -13.07
C VAL A 87 20.91 -41.34 -12.57
N TYR A 88 20.08 -42.36 -12.44
CA TYR A 88 20.47 -43.73 -12.13
C TYR A 88 19.94 -44.69 -13.20
N SER A 89 20.50 -45.89 -13.29
CA SER A 89 20.00 -46.94 -14.19
C SER A 89 19.05 -47.83 -13.41
N VAL A 90 17.84 -48.06 -13.93
CA VAL A 90 16.85 -48.93 -13.24
C VAL A 90 17.26 -50.41 -13.21
N ASP A 91 18.25 -50.80 -14.03
CA ASP A 91 18.84 -52.13 -14.10
C ASP A 91 20.16 -52.28 -13.33
N ASP A 92 20.60 -51.24 -12.61
CA ASP A 92 21.89 -51.20 -11.90
C ASP A 92 21.71 -50.76 -10.43
N ASP A 93 21.65 -51.73 -9.52
CA ASP A 93 21.47 -51.52 -8.09
C ASP A 93 22.59 -50.67 -7.46
N ASP A 94 23.83 -50.78 -7.95
CA ASP A 94 24.97 -50.00 -7.46
C ASP A 94 24.74 -48.49 -7.73
N SER A 95 24.12 -48.16 -8.88
CA SER A 95 23.79 -46.78 -9.23
C SER A 95 22.71 -46.18 -8.33
N ILE A 96 21.81 -47.02 -7.79
CA ILE A 96 20.76 -46.64 -6.86
C ILE A 96 21.35 -46.40 -5.46
N GLU A 97 22.21 -47.31 -4.96
CA GLU A 97 22.89 -47.16 -3.66
C GLU A 97 23.77 -45.90 -3.61
N ARG A 98 24.34 -45.50 -4.75
CA ARG A 98 25.14 -44.27 -4.86
C ARG A 98 24.35 -42.98 -4.72
N ILE A 99 23.03 -43.01 -4.84
CA ILE A 99 22.18 -41.83 -4.58
C ILE A 99 22.37 -41.39 -3.13
N THR A 100 22.21 -42.31 -2.17
CA THR A 100 22.28 -42.03 -0.73
C THR A 100 23.72 -41.97 -0.22
N SER A 101 24.61 -42.83 -0.72
CA SER A 101 25.98 -42.93 -0.23
C SER A 101 26.94 -41.86 -0.77
N TYR A 102 26.66 -41.26 -1.93
CA TYR A 102 27.55 -40.30 -2.58
C TYR A 102 26.86 -39.03 -3.08
N TRP A 103 25.87 -39.14 -3.98
CA TRP A 103 25.33 -37.98 -4.70
C TRP A 103 24.59 -37.00 -3.79
N MET A 104 23.70 -37.48 -2.92
CA MET A 104 22.98 -36.62 -1.98
C MET A 104 23.90 -35.94 -0.94
N PRO A 105 24.83 -36.66 -0.27
CA PRO A 105 25.84 -36.03 0.58
C PRO A 105 26.65 -34.92 -0.11
N LEU A 106 27.08 -35.15 -1.36
CA LEU A 106 27.84 -34.17 -2.14
C LEU A 106 27.03 -32.91 -2.46
N ILE A 107 25.75 -33.07 -2.82
CA ILE A 107 24.85 -31.93 -3.07
C ILE A 107 24.66 -31.11 -1.80
N ARG A 108 24.42 -31.76 -0.66
CA ARG A 108 24.29 -31.09 0.66
C ARG A 108 25.57 -30.34 1.04
N GLN A 109 26.74 -30.94 0.81
CA GLN A 109 28.03 -30.29 1.09
C GLN A 109 28.22 -29.00 0.29
N ASN A 110 27.74 -28.97 -0.95
CA ASN A 110 27.85 -27.81 -1.84
C ASN A 110 26.74 -26.76 -1.63
N HIS A 111 25.71 -27.06 -0.84
CA HIS A 111 24.63 -26.15 -0.47
C HIS A 111 24.42 -26.11 1.05
N PRO A 112 25.36 -25.58 1.85
CA PRO A 112 25.26 -25.59 3.32
C PRO A 112 24.23 -24.56 3.87
N ASP A 113 23.96 -23.49 3.12
CA ASP A 113 23.13 -22.36 3.56
C ASP A 113 21.70 -22.37 2.95
N GLY A 114 21.32 -23.43 2.24
CA GLY A 114 20.02 -23.55 1.58
C GLY A 114 19.80 -24.91 0.94
N THR A 115 18.64 -25.12 0.29
CA THR A 115 18.34 -26.37 -0.42
C THR A 115 18.33 -26.13 -1.93
N CYS A 116 19.07 -26.97 -2.67
CA CYS A 116 18.92 -27.09 -4.11
C CYS A 116 17.94 -28.26 -4.36
N PRO A 117 16.81 -28.05 -5.05
CA PRO A 117 15.86 -29.12 -5.31
C PRO A 117 16.52 -30.23 -6.15
N VAL A 118 16.18 -31.47 -5.83
CA VAL A 118 16.66 -32.67 -6.50
C VAL A 118 15.52 -33.40 -7.17
N VAL A 119 15.75 -33.86 -8.40
CA VAL A 119 14.86 -34.78 -9.12
C VAL A 119 15.60 -36.07 -9.37
N LEU A 120 15.06 -37.20 -8.93
CA LEU A 120 15.59 -38.51 -9.26
C LEU A 120 15.09 -38.95 -10.64
N VAL A 121 16.00 -39.49 -11.44
CA VAL A 121 15.71 -39.90 -12.82
C VAL A 121 16.16 -41.34 -13.01
N GLY A 122 15.20 -42.26 -12.97
CA GLY A 122 15.42 -43.67 -13.26
C GLY A 122 15.43 -43.91 -14.76
N ASN A 123 16.59 -43.95 -15.39
CA ASN A 123 16.72 -44.14 -16.83
C ASN A 123 16.80 -45.62 -17.21
N LYS A 124 16.60 -45.92 -18.51
CA LYS A 124 16.61 -47.26 -19.11
C LYS A 124 15.44 -48.15 -18.69
N ILE A 125 14.26 -47.57 -18.45
CA ILE A 125 13.04 -48.36 -18.18
C ILE A 125 12.65 -49.31 -19.32
N ASP A 126 13.24 -49.18 -20.51
CA ASP A 126 13.09 -50.17 -21.58
C ASP A 126 13.78 -51.53 -21.30
N LEU A 127 14.61 -51.62 -20.26
CA LEU A 127 15.31 -52.85 -19.86
C LEU A 127 14.56 -53.65 -18.79
N VAL A 128 13.54 -53.07 -18.16
CA VAL A 128 12.78 -53.69 -17.07
C VAL A 128 11.28 -53.65 -17.37
N GLU A 129 10.54 -54.68 -16.93
CA GLU A 129 9.08 -54.75 -17.11
C GLU A 129 8.29 -54.23 -15.90
N TYR A 130 8.97 -53.86 -14.80
CA TYR A 130 8.38 -53.37 -13.56
C TYR A 130 8.89 -51.97 -13.23
N SER A 131 8.15 -51.24 -12.38
CA SER A 131 8.58 -49.95 -11.86
C SER A 131 9.50 -50.14 -10.66
N THR A 132 10.58 -49.37 -10.60
CA THR A 132 11.54 -49.31 -9.50
C THR A 132 11.20 -48.25 -8.46
N ILE A 133 10.13 -47.47 -8.69
CA ILE A 133 9.72 -46.33 -7.84
C ILE A 133 9.48 -46.76 -6.39
N ASP A 134 8.96 -47.96 -6.15
CA ASP A 134 8.65 -48.43 -4.79
C ASP A 134 9.89 -48.44 -3.87
N GLY A 135 11.06 -48.82 -4.41
CA GLY A 135 12.33 -48.80 -3.68
C GLY A 135 12.94 -47.40 -3.51
N ILE A 136 12.46 -46.42 -4.27
CA ILE A 136 12.93 -45.03 -4.19
C ILE A 136 12.17 -44.22 -3.14
N PHE A 137 10.95 -44.64 -2.74
CA PHE A 137 10.19 -43.93 -1.72
C PHE A 137 10.96 -43.79 -0.39
N GLU A 138 11.68 -44.82 0.04
CA GLU A 138 12.50 -44.77 1.25
C GLU A 138 13.58 -43.68 1.17
N ILE A 139 14.20 -43.53 -0.01
CA ILE A 139 15.20 -42.48 -0.27
C ILE A 139 14.55 -41.09 -0.25
N MET A 140 13.36 -40.94 -0.84
CA MET A 140 12.64 -39.67 -0.84
C MET A 140 12.18 -39.25 0.57
N GLU A 141 11.85 -40.21 1.43
CA GLU A 141 11.54 -39.95 2.84
C GLU A 141 12.78 -39.53 3.65
N GLU A 142 13.95 -40.09 3.34
CA GLU A 142 15.22 -39.73 3.99
C GLU A 142 15.74 -38.35 3.56
N PHE A 143 15.50 -37.96 2.31
CA PHE A 143 16.04 -36.74 1.71
C PHE A 143 14.93 -35.78 1.25
N SER A 144 14.56 -34.83 2.11
CA SER A 144 13.49 -33.85 1.85
C SER A 144 13.78 -32.86 0.71
N GLU A 145 15.03 -32.78 0.23
CA GLU A 145 15.39 -32.02 -0.97
C GLU A 145 14.94 -32.69 -2.27
N ILE A 146 14.60 -33.99 -2.22
CA ILE A 146 14.11 -34.74 -3.36
C ILE A 146 12.62 -34.45 -3.54
N GLU A 147 12.30 -33.67 -4.57
CA GLU A 147 10.93 -33.22 -4.85
C GLU A 147 10.13 -34.31 -5.58
N THR A 148 10.77 -35.06 -6.48
CA THR A 148 10.09 -36.09 -7.29
C THR A 148 11.06 -37.10 -7.89
N CYS A 149 10.51 -38.25 -8.31
CA CYS A 149 11.21 -39.29 -9.07
C CYS A 149 10.47 -39.55 -10.39
N ILE A 150 11.21 -39.66 -11.49
CA ILE A 150 10.65 -39.88 -12.83
C ILE A 150 11.42 -40.99 -13.52
N GLU A 151 10.70 -42.03 -13.93
CA GLU A 151 11.27 -43.10 -14.74
C GLU A 151 11.24 -42.73 -16.23
N CYS A 152 12.39 -42.80 -16.88
CA CYS A 152 12.61 -42.38 -18.27
C CYS A 152 13.25 -43.50 -19.09
N SER A 153 13.14 -43.39 -20.42
CA SER A 153 13.98 -44.16 -21.33
C SER A 153 14.43 -43.25 -22.47
N ALA A 154 15.72 -42.91 -22.48
CA ALA A 154 16.35 -42.19 -23.59
C ALA A 154 16.16 -42.91 -24.92
N LYS A 155 16.13 -44.26 -24.91
CA LYS A 155 16.01 -45.11 -26.11
C LYS A 155 14.62 -45.08 -26.74
N THR A 156 13.59 -45.08 -25.91
CA THR A 156 12.18 -45.09 -26.36
C THR A 156 11.53 -43.71 -26.30
N LEU A 157 12.29 -42.67 -25.90
CA LEU A 157 11.85 -41.29 -25.71
C LEU A 157 10.74 -41.14 -24.65
N LYS A 158 10.62 -42.12 -23.75
CA LYS A 158 9.60 -42.10 -22.70
C LYS A 158 9.98 -41.13 -21.60
N ASN A 159 9.07 -40.24 -21.24
CA ASN A 159 9.15 -39.27 -20.13
C ASN A 159 10.30 -38.24 -20.19
N ILE A 160 10.94 -38.07 -21.35
CA ILE A 160 12.07 -37.15 -21.51
C ILE A 160 11.64 -35.70 -21.28
N SER A 161 10.59 -35.24 -21.97
CA SER A 161 10.06 -33.88 -21.81
C SER A 161 9.53 -33.63 -20.39
N GLU A 162 8.88 -34.64 -19.81
CA GLU A 162 8.33 -34.63 -18.46
C GLU A 162 9.44 -34.44 -17.42
N MET A 163 10.57 -35.14 -17.55
CA MET A 163 11.74 -34.97 -16.66
C MET A 163 12.17 -33.51 -16.57
N PHE A 164 12.42 -32.85 -17.71
CA PHE A 164 12.87 -31.47 -17.73
C PHE A 164 11.78 -30.49 -17.28
N TYR A 165 10.50 -30.78 -17.59
CA TYR A 165 9.36 -30.01 -17.10
C TYR A 165 9.28 -30.04 -15.56
N TYR A 166 9.36 -31.22 -14.94
CA TYR A 166 9.30 -31.34 -13.49
C TYR A 166 10.54 -30.77 -12.80
N ALA A 167 11.72 -30.88 -13.40
CA ALA A 167 12.92 -30.19 -12.91
C ALA A 167 12.75 -28.67 -12.91
N GLN A 168 12.17 -28.11 -13.99
CA GLN A 168 11.84 -26.68 -14.03
C GLN A 168 10.79 -26.31 -12.97
N LYS A 169 9.75 -27.13 -12.83
CA LYS A 169 8.68 -26.95 -11.85
C LYS A 169 9.16 -26.97 -10.40
N ALA A 170 10.11 -27.84 -10.06
CA ALA A 170 10.70 -27.92 -8.72
C ALA A 170 11.37 -26.60 -8.29
N VAL A 171 11.92 -25.84 -9.25
CA VAL A 171 12.52 -24.51 -8.99
C VAL A 171 11.45 -23.43 -8.93
N LEU A 172 10.49 -23.47 -9.85
CA LEU A 172 9.53 -22.39 -10.03
C LEU A 172 8.35 -22.47 -9.06
N HIS A 173 8.01 -23.66 -8.56
CA HIS A 173 6.85 -23.90 -7.70
C HIS A 173 7.20 -24.92 -6.61
N PRO A 174 8.23 -24.63 -5.78
CA PRO A 174 8.79 -25.59 -4.84
C PRO A 174 7.77 -26.01 -3.77
N THR A 175 7.86 -27.25 -3.29
CA THR A 175 6.95 -27.76 -2.26
C THR A 175 7.24 -27.13 -0.90
N SER A 176 8.52 -26.94 -0.58
CA SER A 176 8.95 -26.05 0.50
C SER A 176 9.03 -24.60 -0.02
N PRO A 177 8.58 -23.58 0.73
CA PRO A 177 8.11 -23.61 2.11
C PRO A 177 6.58 -23.75 2.27
N ILE A 178 5.81 -24.08 1.23
CA ILE A 178 4.34 -24.08 1.33
C ILE A 178 3.76 -25.29 2.07
N TYR A 179 4.51 -26.38 2.12
CA TYR A 179 4.08 -27.65 2.69
C TYR A 179 5.11 -28.22 3.65
N SER A 180 4.64 -28.87 4.71
CA SER A 180 5.46 -29.56 5.70
C SER A 180 5.27 -31.06 5.50
N VAL A 181 6.25 -31.72 4.86
CA VAL A 181 6.22 -33.17 4.61
C VAL A 181 6.03 -33.94 5.91
N ASP A 182 6.80 -33.60 6.96
CA ASP A 182 6.71 -34.24 8.29
C ASP A 182 5.31 -34.21 8.92
N LYS A 183 4.54 -33.15 8.65
CA LYS A 183 3.19 -32.96 9.19
C LYS A 183 2.09 -33.42 8.23
N ALA A 184 2.47 -33.78 7.00
CA ALA A 184 1.58 -34.00 5.88
C ALA A 184 0.51 -32.88 5.72
N ASP A 185 0.89 -31.62 5.99
CA ASP A 185 -0.03 -30.47 6.00
C ASP A 185 0.67 -29.19 5.52
N LEU A 186 -0.12 -28.17 5.20
CA LEU A 186 0.37 -26.83 4.88
C LEU A 186 1.32 -26.32 5.98
N SER A 187 2.40 -25.67 5.58
CA SER A 187 3.27 -25.00 6.56
C SER A 187 2.52 -23.86 7.26
N GLU A 188 2.93 -23.50 8.47
CA GLU A 188 2.32 -22.38 9.20
C GLU A 188 2.44 -21.05 8.45
N GLY A 189 3.56 -20.83 7.75
CA GLY A 189 3.74 -19.66 6.89
C GLY A 189 2.71 -19.63 5.74
N CYS A 190 2.46 -20.78 5.12
CA CYS A 190 1.49 -20.90 4.03
C CYS A 190 0.05 -20.70 4.54
N LYS A 191 -0.31 -21.33 5.67
CA LYS A 191 -1.62 -21.14 6.32
C LYS A 191 -1.87 -19.67 6.62
N ASN A 192 -0.92 -18.98 7.27
CA ASN A 192 -1.05 -17.56 7.58
C ASN A 192 -1.24 -16.70 6.32
N ALA A 193 -0.51 -17.01 5.24
CA ALA A 193 -0.67 -16.33 3.97
C ALA A 193 -2.07 -16.56 3.36
N LEU A 194 -2.52 -17.81 3.32
CA LEU A 194 -3.84 -18.18 2.79
C LEU A 194 -5.00 -17.63 3.64
N ILE A 195 -4.86 -17.58 4.96
CA ILE A 195 -5.84 -16.93 5.86
C ILE A 195 -5.98 -15.44 5.53
N ARG A 196 -4.86 -14.74 5.31
CA ARG A 196 -4.92 -13.34 4.87
C ARG A 196 -5.60 -13.21 3.52
N ILE A 197 -5.28 -14.08 2.57
CA ILE A 197 -5.90 -14.09 1.23
C ILE A 197 -7.41 -14.31 1.33
N PHE A 198 -7.84 -15.28 2.13
CA PHE A 198 -9.24 -15.56 2.40
C PHE A 198 -9.96 -14.30 2.90
N LYS A 199 -9.43 -13.63 3.93
CA LYS A 199 -10.02 -12.40 4.48
C LYS A 199 -10.13 -11.25 3.47
N ILE A 200 -9.20 -11.16 2.52
CA ILE A 200 -9.24 -10.15 1.44
C ILE A 200 -10.31 -10.51 0.39
N CYS A 201 -10.56 -11.80 0.17
CA CYS A 201 -11.48 -12.30 -0.85
C CYS A 201 -12.92 -12.42 -0.38
N ASP A 202 -13.12 -12.70 0.91
CA ASP A 202 -14.36 -12.45 1.62
C ASP A 202 -14.58 -10.93 1.45
N ILE A 203 -15.67 -10.49 0.84
CA ILE A 203 -15.97 -9.07 0.57
C ILE A 203 -17.05 -8.57 1.53
N ASP A 204 -17.97 -9.43 1.94
CA ASP A 204 -19.08 -9.09 2.83
C ASP A 204 -18.80 -9.31 4.34
N CYS A 205 -17.60 -9.81 4.69
CA CYS A 205 -17.13 -10.06 6.05
C CYS A 205 -17.96 -11.12 6.81
N ASP A 206 -18.62 -12.04 6.11
CA ASP A 206 -19.42 -13.09 6.75
C ASP A 206 -18.57 -14.31 7.19
N GLY A 207 -17.27 -14.32 6.87
CA GLY A 207 -16.35 -15.40 7.18
C GLY A 207 -16.45 -16.59 6.23
N LEU A 208 -17.15 -16.43 5.10
CA LEU A 208 -17.36 -17.41 4.05
C LEU A 208 -16.92 -16.85 2.69
N LEU A 209 -16.76 -17.73 1.70
CA LEU A 209 -16.58 -17.34 0.31
C LEU A 209 -17.75 -17.84 -0.52
N ASN A 210 -18.61 -16.92 -0.95
CA ASN A 210 -19.74 -17.20 -1.83
C ASN A 210 -19.31 -17.32 -3.31
N ASP A 211 -20.24 -17.68 -4.19
CA ASP A 211 -19.96 -17.94 -5.61
C ASP A 211 -19.38 -16.73 -6.35
N ILE A 212 -19.83 -15.52 -5.97
CA ILE A 212 -19.39 -14.27 -6.58
C ILE A 212 -17.95 -14.00 -6.17
N GLU A 213 -17.63 -14.17 -4.89
CA GLU A 213 -16.28 -13.99 -4.34
C GLU A 213 -15.30 -15.02 -4.91
N LEU A 214 -15.69 -16.29 -4.98
CA LEU A 214 -14.87 -17.34 -5.58
C LEU A 214 -14.63 -17.11 -7.07
N ASN A 215 -15.65 -16.67 -7.82
CA ASN A 215 -15.47 -16.33 -9.23
C ASN A 215 -14.57 -15.08 -9.42
N ASN A 216 -14.69 -14.08 -8.54
CA ASN A 216 -13.82 -12.92 -8.54
C ASN A 216 -12.37 -13.31 -8.22
N PHE A 217 -12.17 -14.15 -7.20
CA PHE A 217 -10.88 -14.72 -6.85
C PHE A 217 -10.26 -15.48 -8.02
N GLN A 218 -11.01 -16.39 -8.65
CA GLN A 218 -10.58 -17.15 -9.82
C GLN A 218 -10.16 -16.22 -10.97
N SER A 219 -11.01 -15.25 -11.31
CA SER A 219 -10.77 -14.32 -12.40
C SER A 219 -9.52 -13.47 -12.14
N ARG A 220 -9.28 -13.06 -10.89
CA ARG A 220 -8.12 -12.26 -10.50
C ARG A 220 -6.82 -13.05 -10.52
N CYS A 221 -6.82 -14.30 -10.07
CA CYS A 221 -5.63 -15.14 -9.97
C CYS A 221 -5.26 -15.80 -11.29
N PHE A 222 -6.25 -16.30 -12.03
CA PHE A 222 -6.03 -17.18 -13.18
C PHE A 222 -6.49 -16.56 -14.52
N ASN A 223 -7.00 -15.33 -14.52
CA ASN A 223 -7.50 -14.62 -15.70
C ASN A 223 -8.57 -15.41 -16.48
N ALA A 224 -9.35 -16.24 -15.78
CA ALA A 224 -10.43 -17.04 -16.34
C ALA A 224 -11.61 -17.07 -15.36
N PRO A 225 -12.87 -17.05 -15.84
CA PRO A 225 -14.03 -17.20 -14.96
C PRO A 225 -14.13 -18.65 -14.45
N LEU A 226 -14.71 -18.83 -13.26
CA LEU A 226 -14.99 -20.14 -12.72
C LEU A 226 -16.28 -20.69 -13.32
N GLN A 227 -16.22 -21.86 -13.95
CA GLN A 227 -17.43 -22.51 -14.46
C GLN A 227 -18.29 -22.98 -13.28
N PRO A 228 -19.62 -22.74 -13.28
CA PRO A 228 -20.49 -23.13 -12.18
C PRO A 228 -20.41 -24.61 -11.81
N GLN A 229 -20.34 -25.50 -12.81
CA GLN A 229 -20.19 -26.94 -12.58
C GLN A 229 -18.89 -27.28 -11.84
N VAL A 230 -17.77 -26.63 -12.19
CA VAL A 230 -16.48 -26.85 -11.53
C VAL A 230 -16.55 -26.39 -10.06
N LEU A 231 -17.26 -25.30 -9.79
CA LEU A 231 -17.47 -24.82 -8.42
C LEU A 231 -18.31 -25.82 -7.60
N ASP A 232 -19.37 -26.37 -8.18
CA ASP A 232 -20.19 -27.40 -7.53
C ASP A 232 -19.38 -28.67 -7.24
N ASP A 233 -18.53 -29.10 -8.19
CA ASP A 233 -17.64 -30.24 -8.01
C ASP A 233 -16.63 -29.98 -6.88
N VAL A 234 -16.05 -28.78 -6.80
CA VAL A 234 -15.15 -28.37 -5.71
C VAL A 234 -15.87 -28.43 -4.36
N LYS A 235 -17.08 -27.89 -4.25
CA LYS A 235 -17.88 -27.95 -3.01
C LYS A 235 -18.28 -29.38 -2.66
N ALA A 236 -18.56 -30.23 -3.65
CA ALA A 236 -18.87 -31.65 -3.43
C ALA A 236 -17.64 -32.40 -2.85
N VAL A 237 -16.45 -32.12 -3.37
CA VAL A 237 -15.18 -32.64 -2.81
C VAL A 237 -15.00 -32.17 -1.37
N LEU A 238 -15.26 -30.90 -1.07
CA LEU A 238 -15.16 -30.39 0.30
C LEU A 238 -16.12 -31.07 1.26
N ARG A 239 -17.41 -31.14 0.93
CA ARG A 239 -18.43 -31.80 1.76
C ARG A 239 -18.12 -33.27 2.03
N LYS A 240 -17.47 -33.94 1.07
CA LYS A 240 -17.09 -35.35 1.21
C LYS A 240 -15.92 -35.57 2.19
N ASN A 241 -14.97 -34.63 2.24
CA ASN A 241 -13.71 -34.85 2.95
C ASN A 241 -13.55 -33.99 4.20
N LEU A 242 -14.36 -32.95 4.40
CA LEU A 242 -14.28 -32.02 5.53
C LEU A 242 -15.69 -31.58 5.95
N GLU A 243 -16.08 -31.91 7.18
CA GLU A 243 -17.42 -31.67 7.72
C GLU A 243 -17.79 -30.17 7.73
N ASP A 244 -16.85 -29.31 8.10
CA ASP A 244 -17.00 -27.86 8.16
C ASP A 244 -16.41 -27.14 6.93
N GLY A 245 -16.15 -27.85 5.83
CA GLY A 245 -15.54 -27.27 4.63
C GLY A 245 -16.48 -26.37 3.80
N VAL A 246 -17.79 -26.57 3.93
CA VAL A 246 -18.82 -25.78 3.24
C VAL A 246 -19.95 -25.45 4.21
N CYS A 247 -20.28 -24.17 4.35
CA CYS A 247 -21.38 -23.68 5.17
C CYS A 247 -22.34 -22.83 4.32
N HIS A 248 -23.65 -23.05 4.40
CA HIS A 248 -24.66 -22.32 3.63
C HIS A 248 -24.38 -22.23 2.11
N ASN A 249 -23.79 -23.28 1.53
CA ASN A 249 -23.34 -23.34 0.14
C ASN A 249 -22.14 -22.43 -0.21
N CYS A 250 -21.48 -21.84 0.78
CA CYS A 250 -20.25 -21.05 0.67
C CYS A 250 -19.05 -21.84 1.21
N VAL A 251 -17.85 -21.58 0.70
CA VAL A 251 -16.62 -22.22 1.16
C VAL A 251 -16.16 -21.56 2.45
N THR A 252 -15.87 -22.35 3.48
CA THR A 252 -15.34 -21.82 4.76
C THR A 252 -13.83 -21.61 4.69
N LEU A 253 -13.25 -20.93 5.68
CA LEU A 253 -11.78 -20.82 5.79
C LEU A 253 -11.10 -22.20 5.84
N ASN A 254 -11.65 -23.14 6.61
CA ASN A 254 -11.09 -24.49 6.71
C ASN A 254 -11.22 -25.25 5.38
N GLY A 255 -12.33 -25.08 4.67
CA GLY A 255 -12.47 -25.60 3.30
C GLY A 255 -11.46 -24.99 2.33
N PHE A 256 -11.23 -23.69 2.39
CA PHE A 256 -10.25 -23.00 1.55
C PHE A 256 -8.82 -23.51 1.79
N LEU A 257 -8.41 -23.65 3.05
CA LEU A 257 -7.11 -24.21 3.41
C LEU A 257 -6.98 -25.67 2.96
N TYR A 258 -8.02 -26.48 3.16
CA TYR A 258 -8.04 -27.87 2.74
C TYR A 258 -7.90 -28.03 1.22
N LEU A 259 -8.54 -27.17 0.41
CA LEU A 259 -8.39 -27.20 -1.05
C LEU A 259 -6.93 -26.96 -1.46
N HIS A 260 -6.27 -25.97 -0.86
CA HIS A 260 -4.87 -25.69 -1.15
C HIS A 260 -3.93 -26.82 -0.71
N ASN A 261 -4.22 -27.47 0.42
CA ASN A 261 -3.52 -28.69 0.83
C ASN A 261 -3.71 -29.81 -0.22
N LEU A 262 -4.95 -30.06 -0.65
CA LEU A 262 -5.28 -31.08 -1.64
C LEU A 262 -4.59 -30.83 -3.00
N PHE A 263 -4.47 -29.57 -3.44
CA PHE A 263 -3.74 -29.25 -4.66
C PHE A 263 -2.26 -29.64 -4.56
N ILE A 264 -1.62 -29.33 -3.44
CA ILE A 264 -0.21 -29.66 -3.20
C ILE A 264 0.00 -31.17 -3.15
N GLN A 265 -0.83 -31.89 -2.40
CA GLN A 265 -0.77 -33.36 -2.32
C GLN A 265 -0.97 -34.05 -3.68
N ARG A 266 -1.67 -33.40 -4.62
CA ARG A 266 -1.86 -33.88 -6.00
C ARG A 266 -0.75 -33.41 -6.95
N GLY A 267 0.35 -32.85 -6.43
CA GLY A 267 1.47 -32.32 -7.20
C GLY A 267 1.13 -31.06 -8.00
N ARG A 268 0.10 -30.30 -7.61
CA ARG A 268 -0.38 -29.06 -8.27
C ARG A 268 0.00 -27.80 -7.51
N ASN A 269 1.24 -27.75 -7.02
CA ASN A 269 1.78 -26.64 -6.22
C ASN A 269 1.68 -25.29 -6.93
N GLU A 270 1.77 -25.27 -8.27
CA GLU A 270 1.67 -24.07 -9.11
C GLU A 270 0.36 -23.31 -8.90
N THR A 271 -0.72 -24.03 -8.61
CA THR A 271 -2.03 -23.43 -8.34
C THR A 271 -1.97 -22.57 -7.08
N THR A 272 -1.38 -23.09 -6.01
CA THR A 272 -1.19 -22.36 -4.74
C THR A 272 -0.18 -21.22 -4.90
N TRP A 273 0.93 -21.46 -5.59
CA TRP A 273 1.94 -20.41 -5.84
C TRP A 273 1.42 -19.26 -6.69
N THR A 274 0.58 -19.54 -7.69
CA THR A 274 -0.06 -18.51 -8.51
C THR A 274 -0.89 -17.57 -7.64
N VAL A 275 -1.68 -18.14 -6.71
CA VAL A 275 -2.47 -17.38 -5.74
C VAL A 275 -1.55 -16.57 -4.82
N LEU A 276 -0.57 -17.20 -4.18
CA LEU A 276 0.36 -16.51 -3.26
C LEU A 276 1.06 -15.32 -3.92
N ARG A 277 1.61 -15.53 -5.13
CA ARG A 277 2.31 -14.49 -5.90
C ARG A 277 1.38 -13.36 -6.33
N LYS A 278 0.13 -13.68 -6.72
CA LYS A 278 -0.87 -12.66 -7.05
C LYS A 278 -1.15 -11.71 -5.88
N PHE A 279 -1.11 -12.23 -4.65
CA PHE A 279 -1.32 -11.47 -3.41
C PHE A 279 -0.03 -10.89 -2.81
N GLY A 280 1.07 -10.95 -3.56
CA GLY A 280 2.32 -10.26 -3.23
C GLY A 280 3.35 -11.09 -2.47
N TYR A 281 3.12 -12.39 -2.26
CA TYR A 281 4.09 -13.26 -1.59
C TYR A 281 5.21 -13.68 -2.55
N ASN A 282 6.44 -13.72 -2.02
CA ASN A 282 7.59 -14.30 -2.70
C ASN A 282 7.80 -15.77 -2.30
N ASP A 283 8.83 -16.42 -2.83
CA ASP A 283 9.08 -17.85 -2.59
C ASP A 283 9.44 -18.18 -1.14
N ASN A 284 9.78 -17.18 -0.33
CA ASN A 284 10.04 -17.33 1.11
C ASN A 284 8.78 -17.03 1.95
N LEU A 285 7.60 -16.92 1.31
CA LEU A 285 6.32 -16.55 1.94
C LEU A 285 6.35 -15.19 2.66
N ASN A 286 7.26 -14.31 2.25
CA ASN A 286 7.29 -12.94 2.69
C ASN A 286 6.63 -12.03 1.65
N MET A 287 6.01 -10.94 2.10
CA MET A 287 5.50 -9.92 1.18
C MET A 287 6.65 -9.28 0.41
N SER A 288 6.54 -9.25 -0.92
CA SER A 288 7.53 -8.63 -1.79
C SER A 288 7.64 -7.13 -1.52
N LYS A 289 8.88 -6.63 -1.38
CA LYS A 289 9.14 -5.20 -1.24
C LYS A 289 8.63 -4.39 -2.43
N GLU A 290 8.69 -4.94 -3.64
CA GLU A 290 8.17 -4.30 -4.84
C GLU A 290 6.64 -4.20 -4.81
N TYR A 291 5.99 -5.20 -4.20
CA TYR A 291 4.53 -5.19 -4.01
C TYR A 291 4.11 -4.18 -2.95
N LEU A 292 4.84 -4.07 -1.83
CA LEU A 292 4.52 -3.14 -0.73
C LEU A 292 4.89 -1.68 -1.03
N TYR A 293 6.01 -1.45 -1.71
CA TYR A 293 6.60 -0.12 -1.92
C TYR A 293 6.79 0.18 -3.40
N PRO A 294 5.70 0.39 -4.17
CA PRO A 294 5.81 0.79 -5.55
C PRO A 294 6.46 2.17 -5.66
N SER A 295 7.24 2.39 -6.72
CA SER A 295 7.91 3.66 -6.96
C SER A 295 6.92 4.72 -7.50
N LEU A 296 6.78 5.83 -6.77
CA LEU A 296 6.09 7.04 -7.24
C LEU A 296 7.01 8.26 -7.12
N LYS A 297 7.25 8.94 -8.25
CA LYS A 297 8.05 10.17 -8.26
C LYS A 297 7.22 11.36 -7.80
N VAL A 298 7.60 11.99 -6.70
CA VAL A 298 6.98 13.21 -6.18
C VAL A 298 7.91 14.40 -6.44
N PRO A 299 7.57 15.33 -7.35
CA PRO A 299 8.39 16.51 -7.62
C PRO A 299 8.56 17.41 -6.39
N THR A 300 9.68 18.12 -6.31
CA THR A 300 9.91 19.09 -5.24
C THR A 300 8.84 20.19 -5.28
N GLY A 301 8.19 20.45 -4.15
CA GLY A 301 7.12 21.44 -4.04
C GLY A 301 5.72 20.88 -4.31
N SER A 302 5.60 19.62 -4.73
CA SER A 302 4.35 18.86 -4.74
C SER A 302 4.09 18.17 -3.40
N THR A 303 2.85 17.74 -3.20
CA THR A 303 2.42 16.93 -2.06
C THR A 303 1.62 15.73 -2.58
N THR A 304 1.32 14.78 -1.70
CA THR A 304 0.54 13.59 -2.03
C THR A 304 -0.79 13.60 -1.29
N GLU A 305 -1.85 13.23 -2.00
CA GLU A 305 -3.21 13.11 -1.49
C GLU A 305 -3.81 11.78 -1.95
N LEU A 306 -4.83 11.29 -1.26
CA LEU A 306 -5.61 10.16 -1.76
C LEU A 306 -6.35 10.55 -3.04
N SER A 307 -6.25 9.72 -4.08
CA SER A 307 -7.06 9.83 -5.28
C SER A 307 -8.52 9.47 -4.99
N PHE A 308 -9.42 9.71 -5.94
CA PHE A 308 -10.81 9.26 -5.81
C PHE A 308 -10.91 7.74 -5.60
N LYS A 309 -10.12 6.94 -6.33
CA LYS A 309 -10.08 5.47 -6.16
C LYS A 309 -9.60 5.08 -4.76
N GLY A 310 -8.54 5.74 -4.28
CA GLY A 310 -8.01 5.49 -2.93
C GLY A 310 -9.05 5.81 -1.86
N GLN A 311 -9.75 6.94 -1.99
CA GLN A 311 -10.84 7.32 -1.07
C GLN A 311 -11.98 6.32 -1.13
N GLN A 312 -12.42 5.93 -2.34
CA GLN A 312 -13.50 4.97 -2.52
C GLN A 312 -13.18 3.63 -1.85
N PHE A 313 -11.99 3.07 -2.10
CA PHE A 313 -11.55 1.82 -1.46
C PHE A 313 -11.59 1.91 0.07
N LEU A 314 -11.04 2.99 0.63
CA LEU A 314 -11.02 3.20 2.08
C LEU A 314 -12.42 3.41 2.68
N THR A 315 -13.32 4.07 1.96
CA THR A 315 -14.73 4.18 2.36
C THR A 315 -15.41 2.82 2.42
N HIS A 316 -15.29 2.00 1.36
CA HIS A 316 -15.86 0.66 1.35
C HIS A 316 -15.26 -0.21 2.46
N LEU A 317 -13.97 -0.08 2.72
CA LEU A 317 -13.30 -0.79 3.79
C LEU A 317 -13.85 -0.37 5.17
N PHE A 318 -14.04 0.91 5.42
CA PHE A 318 -14.64 1.39 6.66
C PHE A 318 -16.07 0.84 6.84
N GLU A 319 -16.92 1.02 5.84
CA GLU A 319 -18.34 0.60 5.89
C GLU A 319 -18.48 -0.92 6.08
N ARG A 320 -17.51 -1.69 5.58
CA ARG A 320 -17.47 -3.15 5.75
C ARG A 320 -17.19 -3.56 7.20
N PHE A 321 -16.36 -2.82 7.92
CA PHE A 321 -15.97 -3.14 9.30
C PHE A 321 -16.80 -2.40 10.36
N ASP A 322 -17.54 -1.35 9.99
CA ASP A 322 -18.56 -0.70 10.84
C ASP A 322 -19.82 -1.58 10.92
N LYS A 323 -19.75 -2.63 11.75
CA LYS A 323 -20.77 -3.68 11.85
C LYS A 323 -22.03 -3.18 12.53
N ASP A 324 -21.88 -2.31 13.52
CA ASP A 324 -23.01 -1.71 14.23
C ASP A 324 -23.60 -0.46 13.53
N ARG A 325 -22.94 0.01 12.47
CA ARG A 325 -23.35 1.15 11.62
C ARG A 325 -23.44 2.45 12.40
N ASP A 326 -22.62 2.61 13.43
CA ASP A 326 -22.57 3.82 14.26
C ASP A 326 -21.67 4.93 13.65
N LYS A 327 -21.06 4.66 12.48
CA LYS A 327 -20.11 5.54 11.79
C LYS A 327 -18.83 5.81 12.59
N ALA A 328 -18.47 4.90 13.48
CA ALA A 328 -17.20 4.85 14.18
C ALA A 328 -16.66 3.42 14.20
N LEU A 329 -15.38 3.29 14.52
CA LEU A 329 -14.73 1.98 14.71
C LEU A 329 -14.54 1.75 16.20
N SER A 330 -15.31 0.81 16.75
CA SER A 330 -15.04 0.25 18.07
C SER A 330 -13.66 -0.42 18.10
N PRO A 331 -13.07 -0.66 19.29
CA PRO A 331 -11.76 -1.33 19.39
C PRO A 331 -11.71 -2.68 18.67
N SER A 332 -12.80 -3.46 18.74
CA SER A 332 -12.91 -4.75 18.04
C SER A 332 -12.93 -4.58 16.52
N GLU A 333 -13.71 -3.63 16.00
CA GLU A 333 -13.78 -3.38 14.54
C GLU A 333 -12.46 -2.81 14.02
N TYR A 334 -11.78 -1.99 14.81
CA TYR A 334 -10.45 -1.48 14.49
C TYR A 334 -9.42 -2.61 14.38
N GLU A 335 -9.40 -3.54 15.33
CA GLU A 335 -8.51 -4.71 15.30
C GLU A 335 -8.84 -5.62 14.10
N GLU A 336 -10.12 -5.81 13.81
CA GLU A 336 -10.57 -6.65 12.71
C GLU A 336 -10.21 -6.07 11.33
N LEU A 337 -10.38 -4.75 11.15
CA LEU A 337 -10.03 -4.02 9.93
C LEU A 337 -8.55 -4.20 9.58
N PHE A 338 -7.67 -4.16 10.58
CA PHE A 338 -6.23 -4.35 10.40
C PHE A 338 -5.77 -5.81 10.59
N SER A 339 -6.67 -6.78 10.68
CA SER A 339 -6.32 -8.19 10.94
C SER A 339 -5.59 -8.89 9.79
N THR A 340 -5.51 -8.24 8.61
CA THR A 340 -4.69 -8.65 7.45
C THR A 340 -3.33 -7.96 7.40
N CYS A 341 -3.04 -7.07 8.34
CA CYS A 341 -1.78 -6.34 8.46
C CYS A 341 -0.90 -6.99 9.55
N PRO A 342 0.44 -6.85 9.50
CA PRO A 342 1.33 -7.34 10.54
C PRO A 342 1.05 -6.69 11.91
N THR A 343 0.75 -5.39 11.88
CA THR A 343 0.33 -4.59 13.04
C THR A 343 -0.66 -3.52 12.59
N PRO A 344 -1.55 -3.04 13.47
CA PRO A 344 -2.43 -1.91 13.15
C PRO A 344 -1.67 -0.69 12.63
N ALA A 345 -2.25 0.03 11.68
CA ALA A 345 -1.61 1.18 11.05
C ALA A 345 -1.30 2.30 12.03
N TRP A 346 -2.15 2.47 13.04
CA TRP A 346 -2.09 3.58 13.98
C TRP A 346 -2.02 3.09 15.42
N GLY A 347 -1.28 3.84 16.23
CA GLY A 347 -1.20 3.61 17.66
C GLY A 347 -2.44 4.14 18.41
N PRO A 348 -2.51 3.93 19.74
CA PRO A 348 -3.62 4.41 20.56
C PRO A 348 -3.72 5.95 20.61
N ASP A 349 -2.65 6.65 20.25
CA ASP A 349 -2.57 8.11 20.18
C ASP A 349 -3.44 8.71 19.06
N VAL A 350 -3.82 7.93 18.05
CA VAL A 350 -4.69 8.37 16.94
C VAL A 350 -6.01 8.98 17.42
N SER A 351 -6.58 8.46 18.51
CA SER A 351 -7.82 8.96 19.14
C SER A 351 -7.70 10.42 19.60
N SER A 352 -6.48 10.91 19.81
CA SER A 352 -6.19 12.29 20.18
C SER A 352 -5.70 13.16 19.02
N MET A 353 -5.62 12.59 17.81
CA MET A 353 -5.20 13.25 16.57
C MET A 353 -6.38 13.56 15.65
N VAL A 354 -7.44 12.74 15.67
CA VAL A 354 -8.57 12.83 14.72
C VAL A 354 -9.93 12.87 15.43
N PRO A 355 -11.03 13.25 14.74
CA PRO A 355 -12.37 13.22 15.29
C PRO A 355 -12.81 11.83 15.80
N THR A 356 -13.25 11.80 17.05
CA THR A 356 -13.83 10.62 17.71
C THR A 356 -15.29 10.85 18.09
N ASN A 357 -16.03 9.77 18.29
CA ASN A 357 -17.37 9.84 18.88
C ASN A 357 -17.29 10.04 20.41
N GLU A 358 -18.45 10.06 21.08
CA GLU A 358 -18.56 10.26 22.53
C GLU A 358 -17.85 9.17 23.38
N LYS A 359 -17.63 7.98 22.79
CA LYS A 359 -16.92 6.86 23.42
C LYS A 359 -15.41 6.92 23.17
N GLY A 360 -14.92 7.90 22.41
CA GLY A 360 -13.51 7.99 21.99
C GLY A 360 -13.15 7.10 20.80
N TRP A 361 -14.13 6.53 20.11
CA TRP A 361 -13.93 5.67 18.94
C TRP A 361 -13.71 6.51 17.67
N ILE A 362 -12.87 6.04 16.76
CA ILE A 362 -12.50 6.78 15.55
C ILE A 362 -13.71 6.85 14.61
N THR A 363 -14.22 8.04 14.33
CA THR A 363 -15.33 8.22 13.39
C THR A 363 -14.89 7.97 11.95
N TYR A 364 -15.83 7.76 11.02
CA TYR A 364 -15.55 7.74 9.58
C TYR A 364 -14.71 8.95 9.12
N GLN A 365 -15.08 10.14 9.59
CA GLN A 365 -14.34 11.36 9.30
C GLN A 365 -12.93 11.31 9.88
N GLY A 366 -12.75 10.80 11.10
CA GLY A 366 -11.45 10.62 11.72
C GLY A 366 -10.57 9.61 11.00
N TYR A 367 -11.15 8.49 10.57
CA TYR A 367 -10.51 7.47 9.76
C TYR A 367 -9.98 8.05 8.44
N MET A 368 -10.81 8.79 7.71
CA MET A 368 -10.40 9.44 6.45
C MET A 368 -9.34 10.53 6.67
N CYS A 369 -9.45 11.30 7.75
CA CYS A 369 -8.44 12.29 8.14
C CYS A 369 -7.07 11.65 8.41
N GLN A 370 -7.06 10.51 9.08
CA GLN A 370 -5.82 9.82 9.42
C GLN A 370 -5.13 9.23 8.18
N TRP A 371 -5.90 8.65 7.25
CA TRP A 371 -5.36 8.21 5.96
C TRP A 371 -4.82 9.37 5.13
N ALA A 372 -5.53 10.50 5.10
CA ALA A 372 -5.04 11.71 4.41
C ALA A 372 -3.75 12.25 5.05
N LEU A 373 -3.64 12.23 6.37
CA LEU A 373 -2.41 12.60 7.08
C LEU A 373 -1.26 11.68 6.70
N MET A 374 -1.45 10.37 6.83
CA MET A 374 -0.42 9.38 6.51
C MET A 374 0.04 9.52 5.04
N THR A 375 -0.89 9.73 4.11
CA THR A 375 -0.57 9.93 2.69
C THR A 375 0.21 11.21 2.43
N LEU A 376 -0.01 12.26 3.24
CA LEU A 376 0.73 13.52 3.13
C LEU A 376 2.16 13.41 3.69
N VAL A 377 2.36 12.68 4.79
CA VAL A 377 3.61 12.73 5.58
C VAL A 377 4.47 11.47 5.47
N ASP A 378 3.88 10.32 5.15
CA ASP A 378 4.52 9.00 5.09
C ASP A 378 3.90 8.13 3.99
N LEU A 379 4.16 8.53 2.74
CA LEU A 379 3.67 7.84 1.55
C LEU A 379 4.06 6.35 1.48
N PRO A 380 5.30 5.93 1.81
CA PRO A 380 5.65 4.50 1.81
C PRO A 380 4.75 3.67 2.71
N ARG A 381 4.44 4.17 3.91
CA ARG A 381 3.52 3.50 4.84
C ARG A 381 2.09 3.45 4.29
N THR A 382 1.62 4.50 3.61
CA THR A 382 0.32 4.44 2.90
C THR A 382 0.29 3.30 1.88
N PHE A 383 1.32 3.15 1.05
CA PHE A 383 1.35 2.07 0.06
C PHE A 383 1.41 0.68 0.70
N GLU A 384 2.24 0.52 1.72
CA GLU A 384 2.36 -0.74 2.46
C GLU A 384 1.01 -1.19 3.03
N TYR A 385 0.29 -0.31 3.71
CA TYR A 385 -1.00 -0.66 4.31
C TYR A 385 -2.11 -0.85 3.28
N LEU A 386 -2.16 -0.08 2.20
CA LEU A 386 -3.07 -0.35 1.08
C LEU A 386 -2.82 -1.73 0.47
N ALA A 387 -1.55 -2.15 0.37
CA ALA A 387 -1.17 -3.47 -0.11
C ALA A 387 -1.67 -4.58 0.84
N TYR A 388 -1.44 -4.41 2.16
CA TYR A 388 -1.89 -5.35 3.17
C TYR A 388 -3.40 -5.52 3.19
N LEU A 389 -4.14 -4.41 3.08
CA LEU A 389 -5.60 -4.38 3.03
C LEU A 389 -6.20 -4.86 1.70
N GLY A 390 -5.37 -5.15 0.69
CA GLY A 390 -5.81 -5.77 -0.55
C GLY A 390 -6.25 -4.80 -1.66
N TYR A 391 -5.84 -3.53 -1.61
CA TYR A 391 -6.14 -2.54 -2.67
C TYR A 391 -5.84 -3.07 -4.07
N ASN A 392 -4.67 -3.71 -4.25
CA ASN A 392 -4.22 -4.19 -5.55
C ASN A 392 -5.13 -5.26 -6.14
N ILE A 393 -5.74 -6.06 -5.26
CA ILE A 393 -6.63 -7.13 -5.63
C ILE A 393 -8.01 -6.55 -5.93
N TYR A 394 -8.49 -5.62 -5.10
CA TYR A 394 -9.77 -4.96 -5.28
C TYR A 394 -9.84 -4.18 -6.61
N GLU A 395 -8.86 -3.30 -6.86
CA GLU A 395 -8.82 -2.43 -8.06
C GLU A 395 -8.15 -3.09 -9.28
N ASN A 396 -7.46 -4.23 -9.09
CA ASN A 396 -6.62 -4.87 -10.11
C ASN A 396 -5.54 -3.92 -10.70
N GLU A 397 -5.03 -3.01 -9.87
CA GLU A 397 -4.02 -2.00 -10.19
C GLU A 397 -2.99 -1.89 -9.05
N THR A 398 -1.89 -1.18 -9.26
CA THR A 398 -0.94 -0.89 -8.17
C THR A 398 -1.48 0.21 -7.26
N GLN A 399 -1.06 0.24 -5.99
CA GLN A 399 -1.43 1.26 -4.99
C GLN A 399 -1.10 2.69 -5.44
N VAL A 400 -0.21 2.87 -6.43
CA VAL A 400 0.06 4.16 -7.05
C VAL A 400 -1.22 4.85 -7.53
N THR A 401 -2.22 4.10 -8.02
CA THR A 401 -3.49 4.70 -8.49
C THR A 401 -4.41 5.15 -7.36
N ALA A 402 -4.12 4.76 -6.11
CA ALA A 402 -4.78 5.25 -4.90
C ALA A 402 -4.30 6.64 -4.48
N VAL A 403 -3.19 7.13 -5.06
CA VAL A 403 -2.55 8.39 -4.67
C VAL A 403 -2.48 9.32 -5.87
N GLN A 404 -2.78 10.60 -5.63
CA GLN A 404 -2.57 11.67 -6.58
C GLN A 404 -1.45 12.60 -6.10
N VAL A 405 -0.54 12.94 -7.00
CA VAL A 405 0.51 13.95 -6.76
C VAL A 405 -0.05 15.31 -7.12
N THR A 406 -0.06 16.23 -6.17
CA THR A 406 -0.53 17.60 -6.42
C THR A 406 0.45 18.33 -7.32
N ARG A 407 -0.01 19.38 -8.01
CA ARG A 407 0.89 20.28 -8.73
C ARG A 407 1.82 21.04 -7.77
N ASP A 408 2.90 21.60 -8.31
CA ASP A 408 3.88 22.39 -7.55
C ASP A 408 3.21 23.64 -6.93
N LYS A 409 3.45 23.85 -5.63
CA LYS A 409 3.02 25.04 -4.87
C LYS A 409 3.40 26.36 -5.55
N LYS A 410 4.53 26.44 -6.29
CA LYS A 410 4.87 27.66 -7.05
C LYS A 410 3.84 27.98 -8.13
N THR A 411 3.27 26.94 -8.75
CA THR A 411 2.20 27.08 -9.74
C THR A 411 0.89 27.52 -9.08
N ASP A 412 0.57 27.00 -7.88
CA ASP A 412 -0.58 27.46 -7.10
C ASP A 412 -0.48 28.94 -6.74
N LEU A 413 0.70 29.38 -6.29
CA LEU A 413 0.98 30.77 -5.96
C LEU A 413 0.86 31.69 -7.19
N ALA A 414 1.36 31.26 -8.34
CA ALA A 414 1.22 31.99 -9.60
C ALA A 414 -0.24 32.12 -10.05
N LYS A 415 -1.03 31.04 -9.91
CA LYS A 415 -2.47 31.02 -10.23
C LYS A 415 -3.35 31.64 -9.15
N LYS A 416 -2.77 32.01 -8.00
CA LYS A 416 -3.48 32.61 -6.85
C LYS A 416 -4.58 31.74 -6.23
N GLN A 417 -4.61 30.44 -6.55
CA GLN A 417 -5.60 29.49 -6.07
C GLN A 417 -4.98 28.10 -6.01
N SER A 418 -5.19 27.39 -4.90
CA SER A 418 -4.82 25.98 -4.74
C SER A 418 -5.97 25.06 -5.16
N SER A 419 -5.67 23.98 -5.89
CA SER A 419 -6.62 22.88 -6.15
C SER A 419 -6.51 21.74 -5.14
N ARG A 420 -5.64 21.89 -4.13
CA ARG A 420 -5.39 20.87 -3.10
C ARG A 420 -6.59 20.72 -2.16
N ASN A 421 -6.67 19.54 -1.55
CA ASN A 421 -7.66 19.19 -0.57
C ASN A 421 -7.08 19.08 0.84
N VAL A 422 -5.77 18.85 0.97
CA VAL A 422 -5.10 18.72 2.26
C VAL A 422 -4.15 19.88 2.50
N TYR A 423 -4.36 20.63 3.58
CA TYR A 423 -3.55 21.81 3.95
C TYR A 423 -2.84 21.62 5.29
N GLN A 424 -1.57 21.99 5.35
CA GLN A 424 -0.76 21.92 6.56
C GLN A 424 -0.58 23.30 7.20
N CYS A 425 -0.98 23.41 8.46
CA CYS A 425 -0.85 24.59 9.30
C CYS A 425 0.15 24.32 10.43
N HIS A 426 1.17 25.16 10.56
CA HIS A 426 2.10 25.08 11.69
C HIS A 426 1.66 26.05 12.78
N VAL A 427 1.41 25.51 13.97
CA VAL A 427 1.03 26.25 15.16
C VAL A 427 2.28 26.48 16.00
N ILE A 428 2.69 27.74 16.09
CA ILE A 428 3.98 28.15 16.67
C ILE A 428 3.72 29.17 17.76
N GLY A 429 4.22 28.91 18.96
CA GLY A 429 4.11 29.82 20.11
C GLY A 429 5.05 29.40 21.23
N PRO A 430 5.26 30.26 22.24
CA PRO A 430 6.09 29.89 23.39
C PRO A 430 5.41 28.79 24.22
N SER A 431 6.17 28.19 25.14
CA SER A 431 5.61 27.27 26.13
C SER A 431 4.47 27.94 26.92
N ALA A 432 3.45 27.14 27.29
CA ALA A 432 2.24 27.58 27.98
C ALA A 432 1.36 28.62 27.25
N SER A 433 1.61 28.89 25.96
CA SER A 433 0.79 29.78 25.12
C SER A 433 -0.63 29.29 24.86
N GLY A 434 -0.91 28.00 25.10
CA GLY A 434 -2.18 27.36 24.80
C GLY A 434 -2.24 26.67 23.42
N LYS A 435 -1.11 26.60 22.70
CA LYS A 435 -0.98 25.96 21.38
C LYS A 435 -1.55 24.54 21.30
N SER A 436 -1.26 23.69 22.29
CA SER A 436 -1.72 22.30 22.30
C SER A 436 -3.23 22.20 22.51
N THR A 437 -3.79 23.06 23.37
CA THR A 437 -5.23 23.19 23.57
C THR A 437 -5.93 23.73 22.32
N PHE A 438 -5.32 24.69 21.63
CA PHE A 438 -5.80 25.19 20.34
C PHE A 438 -5.90 24.05 19.31
N CYS A 439 -4.84 23.27 19.12
CA CYS A 439 -4.84 22.11 18.22
C CYS A 439 -5.90 21.06 18.59
N ARG A 440 -6.05 20.71 19.88
CA ARG A 440 -7.04 19.72 20.34
C ARG A 440 -8.48 20.20 20.20
N SER A 441 -8.73 21.49 20.38
CA SER A 441 -10.06 22.06 20.18
C SER A 441 -10.58 21.93 18.75
N PHE A 442 -9.69 21.65 17.79
CA PHE A 442 -10.04 21.46 16.39
C PHE A 442 -10.77 20.13 16.14
N ILE A 443 -10.52 19.09 16.95
CA ILE A 443 -11.10 17.75 16.77
C ILE A 443 -12.29 17.45 17.69
N LYS A 444 -12.45 18.18 18.80
CA LYS A 444 -13.52 17.94 19.79
C LYS A 444 -14.78 18.77 19.52
N SER A 445 -15.94 18.11 19.52
CA SER A 445 -17.26 18.75 19.48
C SER A 445 -17.76 19.14 20.89
N ILE A 446 -18.72 20.07 20.98
CA ILE A 446 -19.14 20.83 22.17
C ILE A 446 -19.77 19.97 23.30
N LEU A 447 -20.16 18.72 23.05
CA LEU A 447 -20.91 17.91 24.02
C LEU A 447 -20.07 17.33 25.16
N GLU A 448 -18.73 17.42 25.10
CA GLU A 448 -17.85 16.94 26.16
C GLU A 448 -17.71 17.97 27.29
N SER A 449 -18.69 17.98 28.19
CA SER A 449 -18.58 18.59 29.53
C SER A 449 -17.69 17.73 30.45
N ASN A 450 -16.50 17.34 29.98
CA ASN A 450 -15.46 16.81 30.85
C ASN A 450 -14.30 17.80 30.87
N PRO A 451 -13.84 18.23 32.05
CA PRO A 451 -12.66 19.09 32.14
C PRO A 451 -11.53 18.41 31.37
N LEU A 452 -10.89 19.17 30.48
CA LEU A 452 -9.66 18.75 29.79
C LEU A 452 -8.77 18.09 30.84
N GLN A 453 -8.63 16.76 30.76
CA GLN A 453 -7.78 16.04 31.70
C GLN A 453 -6.40 16.70 31.69
N PRO A 454 -5.75 16.83 32.86
CA PRO A 454 -4.43 17.46 32.94
C PRO A 454 -3.48 16.81 31.95
N GLU A 455 -2.63 17.63 31.34
CA GLU A 455 -1.69 17.26 30.29
C GLU A 455 -0.94 15.97 30.65
N LYS A 456 -1.37 14.84 30.08
CA LYS A 456 -0.52 13.65 30.04
C LYS A 456 0.64 13.98 29.11
N THR A 457 1.87 13.83 29.61
CA THR A 457 3.10 13.80 28.82
C THR A 457 2.92 12.82 27.66
N GLY A 458 3.14 13.27 26.41
CA GLY A 458 2.91 12.47 25.19
C GLY A 458 1.82 13.01 24.24
N VAL A 459 1.54 14.32 24.26
CA VAL A 459 0.58 14.95 23.34
C VAL A 459 0.99 14.72 21.88
N PRO A 460 0.09 14.29 20.98
CA PRO A 460 0.42 14.21 19.57
C PRO A 460 0.78 15.60 19.04
N ASN A 461 1.86 15.68 18.27
CA ASN A 461 2.31 16.93 17.66
C ASN A 461 1.43 17.36 16.47
N CYS A 462 0.29 16.69 16.24
CA CYS A 462 -0.54 16.88 15.07
C CYS A 462 -2.01 16.57 15.37
N THR A 463 -2.92 17.43 14.93
CA THR A 463 -4.37 17.15 14.88
C THR A 463 -4.90 17.39 13.47
N VAL A 464 -5.85 16.58 13.02
CA VAL A 464 -6.37 16.61 11.65
C VAL A 464 -7.88 16.55 11.65
N ASN A 465 -8.52 17.42 10.88
CA ASN A 465 -9.97 17.44 10.76
C ASN A 465 -10.40 18.01 9.40
N VAL A 466 -11.65 17.75 9.02
CA VAL A 466 -12.31 18.36 7.87
C VAL A 466 -12.86 19.74 8.26
N ILE A 467 -12.73 20.69 7.35
CA ILE A 467 -13.25 22.05 7.47
C ILE A 467 -13.87 22.50 6.15
N GLN A 468 -14.98 23.24 6.25
CA GLN A 468 -15.69 23.74 5.08
C GLN A 468 -15.18 25.13 4.69
N VAL A 469 -14.72 25.28 3.45
CA VAL A 469 -14.23 26.53 2.86
C VAL A 469 -15.04 26.83 1.61
N TYR A 470 -15.88 27.87 1.65
CA TYR A 470 -16.81 28.25 0.56
C TYR A 470 -17.65 27.09 0.01
N GLY A 471 -18.18 26.25 0.91
CA GLY A 471 -19.00 25.09 0.55
C GLY A 471 -18.22 23.84 0.15
N GLN A 472 -16.89 23.89 0.06
CA GLN A 472 -16.04 22.73 -0.21
C GLN A 472 -15.43 22.18 1.08
N GLU A 473 -15.43 20.86 1.24
CA GLU A 473 -14.71 20.20 2.33
C GLU A 473 -13.20 20.15 2.03
N LYS A 474 -12.40 20.54 3.01
CA LYS A 474 -10.94 20.51 2.96
C LYS A 474 -10.42 19.85 4.24
N ILE A 475 -9.36 19.08 4.11
CA ILE A 475 -8.68 18.47 5.27
C ILE A 475 -7.60 19.44 5.72
N MET A 476 -7.57 19.73 7.01
CA MET A 476 -6.59 20.62 7.61
C MET A 476 -5.79 19.86 8.66
N VAL A 477 -4.47 19.98 8.58
CA VAL A 477 -3.49 19.36 9.47
C VAL A 477 -2.88 20.45 10.33
N LEU A 478 -3.15 20.46 11.63
CA LEU A 478 -2.55 21.38 12.59
C LEU A 478 -1.36 20.71 13.27
N ARG A 479 -0.15 21.18 12.97
CA ARG A 479 1.08 20.69 13.60
C ARG A 479 1.47 21.61 14.76
N ASP A 480 1.49 21.06 15.97
CA ASP A 480 1.96 21.75 17.17
C ASP A 480 3.49 21.72 17.20
N ILE A 481 4.12 22.87 16.91
CA ILE A 481 5.58 22.99 16.86
C ILE A 481 6.12 23.16 18.29
N ASN A 482 6.88 22.16 18.75
CA ASN A 482 7.47 22.17 20.08
C ASN A 482 8.74 23.03 20.12
N VAL A 483 8.59 24.22 20.69
CA VAL A 483 9.69 25.13 20.95
C VAL A 483 10.31 24.78 22.31
N ARG A 484 11.54 24.26 22.33
CA ARG A 484 12.24 23.91 23.57
C ARG A 484 12.76 25.16 24.28
N ASN A 485 13.52 26.01 23.58
CA ASN A 485 13.91 27.33 24.06
C ASN A 485 13.53 28.44 23.09
N VAL A 486 13.23 29.62 23.64
CA VAL A 486 12.90 30.84 22.89
C VAL A 486 14.02 31.29 21.93
N SER A 487 15.26 30.88 22.21
CA SER A 487 16.44 31.15 21.38
C SER A 487 16.66 30.16 20.24
N ASP A 488 16.00 29.00 20.28
CA ASP A 488 16.28 27.92 19.33
C ASP A 488 15.76 28.30 17.94
N PRO A 489 16.55 28.08 16.87
CA PRO A 489 16.07 28.32 15.53
C PRO A 489 15.02 27.27 15.13
N LEU A 490 14.05 27.68 14.30
CA LEU A 490 13.12 26.75 13.66
C LEU A 490 13.82 26.05 12.52
N LEU A 491 13.61 24.74 12.39
CA LEU A 491 14.11 23.96 11.27
C LEU A 491 13.35 24.31 9.98
N PRO A 492 13.93 24.12 8.78
CA PRO A 492 13.23 24.36 7.53
C PRO A 492 11.88 23.62 7.43
N ALA A 493 11.82 22.38 7.93
CA ALA A 493 10.60 21.57 7.98
C ALA A 493 9.54 22.07 8.98
N GLU A 494 9.91 22.95 9.92
CA GLU A 494 9.01 23.60 10.88
C GLU A 494 8.53 24.97 10.39
N VAL A 495 9.18 25.53 9.36
CA VAL A 495 8.76 26.78 8.70
C VAL A 495 7.92 26.49 7.47
N GLN A 496 8.23 25.43 6.71
CA GLN A 496 7.57 25.12 5.45
C GLN A 496 6.16 24.53 5.67
N CYS A 497 5.14 25.38 5.56
CA CYS A 497 3.72 25.02 5.66
C CYS A 497 2.87 25.76 4.62
N ASP A 498 1.58 25.46 4.59
CA ASP A 498 0.60 26.17 3.75
C ASP A 498 0.08 27.44 4.43
N VAL A 499 0.03 27.46 5.77
CA VAL A 499 -0.31 28.62 6.60
C VAL A 499 0.38 28.52 7.96
N ALA A 500 0.83 29.64 8.52
CA ALA A 500 1.41 29.69 9.86
C ALA A 500 0.42 30.33 10.84
N CYS A 501 0.20 29.67 11.97
CA CYS A 501 -0.60 30.16 13.09
C CYS A 501 0.34 30.53 14.24
N LEU A 502 0.53 31.82 14.48
CA LEU A 502 1.38 32.34 15.55
C LEU A 502 0.53 32.58 16.80
N VAL A 503 0.78 31.80 17.84
CA VAL A 503 -0.03 31.77 19.06
C VAL A 503 0.71 32.44 20.22
N TYR A 504 0.05 33.37 20.91
CA TYR A 504 0.52 33.91 22.17
C TYR A 504 -0.59 33.86 23.23
N ASP A 505 -0.18 33.88 24.49
CA ASP A 505 -1.08 33.99 25.64
C ASP A 505 -1.34 35.46 25.96
N GLN A 506 -2.60 35.90 25.86
CA GLN A 506 -2.96 37.28 26.11
C GLN A 506 -2.84 37.70 27.59
N ASN A 507 -2.80 36.73 28.51
CA ASN A 507 -2.67 36.96 29.94
C ASN A 507 -1.20 36.92 30.41
N ASN A 508 -0.26 36.54 29.53
CA ASN A 508 1.17 36.55 29.82
C ASN A 508 1.87 37.68 29.05
N PRO A 509 2.43 38.70 29.74
CA PRO A 509 2.99 39.88 29.09
C PRO A 509 4.22 39.57 28.21
N LYS A 510 4.94 38.47 28.46
CA LYS A 510 6.15 38.08 27.71
C LYS A 510 5.86 37.14 26.55
N SER A 511 4.61 36.72 26.34
CA SER A 511 4.28 35.70 25.35
C SER A 511 4.39 36.23 23.91
N PHE A 512 3.96 37.46 23.68
CA PHE A 512 3.92 38.04 22.32
C PHE A 512 5.31 38.28 21.71
N GLU A 513 6.32 38.62 22.52
CA GLU A 513 7.68 38.88 22.05
C GLU A 513 8.23 37.70 21.23
N TYR A 514 7.97 36.47 21.68
CA TYR A 514 8.42 35.26 21.00
C TYR A 514 7.89 35.21 19.56
N ILE A 515 6.57 35.32 19.38
CA ILE A 515 5.96 35.20 18.05
C ILE A 515 6.32 36.38 17.14
N ALA A 516 6.53 37.57 17.70
CA ALA A 516 7.00 38.72 16.94
C ALA A 516 8.40 38.48 16.35
N ARG A 517 9.32 37.92 17.14
CA ARG A 517 10.68 37.54 16.67
C ARG A 517 10.62 36.44 15.60
N ILE A 518 9.79 35.41 15.81
CA ILE A 518 9.59 34.33 14.83
C ILE A 518 9.05 34.86 13.50
N TYR A 519 8.04 35.75 13.54
CA TYR A 519 7.49 36.37 12.35
C TYR A 519 8.57 37.10 11.55
N ILE A 520 9.32 38.00 12.20
CA ILE A 520 10.36 38.80 11.54
C ILE A 520 11.43 37.91 10.92
N LYS A 521 11.88 36.88 11.67
CA LYS A 521 12.97 36.02 11.23
C LYS A 521 12.62 35.09 10.08
N TYR A 522 11.41 34.51 10.07
CA TYR A 522 11.07 33.42 9.14
C TYR A 522 9.92 33.72 8.18
N PHE A 523 9.02 34.66 8.51
CA PHE A 523 7.76 34.84 7.78
C PHE A 523 7.57 36.24 7.17
N ALA A 524 8.30 37.26 7.61
CA ALA A 524 8.14 38.64 7.11
C ALA A 524 8.41 38.76 5.61
N GLU A 525 9.42 38.05 5.11
CA GLU A 525 9.80 38.00 3.69
C GLU A 525 9.25 36.76 2.97
N SER A 526 8.51 35.90 3.67
CA SER A 526 7.99 34.66 3.09
C SER A 526 6.64 34.88 2.39
N LYS A 527 6.31 33.96 1.48
CA LYS A 527 5.00 33.92 0.82
C LYS A 527 3.94 33.16 1.64
N ILE A 528 4.31 32.64 2.81
CA ILE A 528 3.42 31.86 3.67
C ILE A 528 2.47 32.84 4.36
N PRO A 529 1.14 32.62 4.29
CA PRO A 529 0.18 33.43 5.02
C PRO A 529 0.29 33.19 6.52
N VAL A 530 0.22 34.25 7.32
CA VAL A 530 0.37 34.19 8.78
C VAL A 530 -0.86 34.77 9.47
N LEU A 531 -1.41 34.02 10.42
CA LEU A 531 -2.45 34.48 11.34
C LEU A 531 -1.90 34.55 12.76
N VAL A 532 -2.14 35.67 13.45
CA VAL A 532 -1.81 35.82 14.87
C VAL A 532 -3.05 35.47 15.70
N VAL A 533 -2.89 34.61 16.70
CA VAL A 533 -3.96 34.14 17.59
C VAL A 533 -3.61 34.48 19.04
N ALA A 534 -4.51 35.20 19.70
CA ALA A 534 -4.47 35.53 21.12
C ALA A 534 -5.26 34.47 21.89
N CYS A 535 -4.56 33.51 22.49
CA CYS A 535 -5.17 32.44 23.28
C CYS A 535 -5.52 32.91 24.69
N LYS A 536 -6.39 32.13 25.36
CA LYS A 536 -6.93 32.38 26.70
C LYS A 536 -7.79 33.65 26.76
N ASP A 537 -8.65 33.83 25.76
CA ASP A 537 -9.57 34.97 25.70
C ASP A 537 -10.58 35.03 26.86
N ASP A 538 -10.71 33.94 27.63
CA ASP A 538 -11.48 33.88 28.87
C ASP A 538 -10.77 34.49 30.10
N LEU A 539 -9.51 34.91 29.96
CA LEU A 539 -8.73 35.57 31.00
C LEU A 539 -8.48 37.05 30.68
N GLU A 540 -8.12 37.84 31.69
CA GLU A 540 -7.82 39.26 31.53
C GLU A 540 -6.65 39.49 30.56
N GLU A 541 -6.87 40.36 29.58
CA GLU A 541 -5.87 40.75 28.60
C GLU A 541 -4.87 41.73 29.24
N VAL A 542 -3.58 41.37 29.21
CA VAL A 542 -2.51 42.20 29.75
C VAL A 542 -1.71 42.87 28.64
N ARG A 543 -1.16 44.04 28.95
CA ARG A 543 -0.22 44.73 28.06
C ARG A 543 0.99 43.84 27.79
N GLN A 544 1.37 43.73 26.52
CA GLN A 544 2.50 42.89 26.13
C GLN A 544 3.82 43.66 26.24
N ASP A 545 4.83 43.02 26.83
CA ASP A 545 6.20 43.50 27.04
C ASP A 545 7.01 43.42 25.73
N TYR A 546 6.56 44.15 24.72
CA TYR A 546 7.22 44.26 23.42
C TYR A 546 7.08 45.69 22.87
N MET A 547 7.98 46.08 21.96
CA MET A 547 8.03 47.45 21.43
C MET A 547 6.73 47.89 20.74
N LEU A 548 5.98 46.93 20.18
CA LEU A 548 4.67 47.16 19.56
C LEU A 548 3.62 46.28 20.22
N GLN A 549 2.43 46.81 20.47
CA GLN A 549 1.30 45.97 20.88
C GLN A 549 0.81 45.09 19.70
N PRO A 550 0.18 43.93 19.97
CA PRO A 550 -0.20 42.96 18.94
C PRO A 550 -0.96 43.55 17.74
N GLN A 551 -1.94 44.42 18.01
CA GLN A 551 -2.71 45.11 16.96
C GLN A 551 -1.82 45.97 16.05
N SER A 552 -0.95 46.80 16.66
CA SER A 552 -0.04 47.69 15.93
C SER A 552 1.03 46.92 15.16
N PHE A 553 1.49 45.79 15.70
CA PHE A 553 2.39 44.87 15.00
C PHE A 553 1.73 44.32 13.72
N CYS A 554 0.50 43.80 13.82
CA CYS A 554 -0.21 43.27 12.66
C CYS A 554 -0.44 44.33 11.58
N GLN A 555 -0.79 45.56 11.99
CA GLN A 555 -0.96 46.69 11.08
C GLN A 555 0.36 47.05 10.37
N LYS A 556 1.48 47.14 11.11
CA LYS A 556 2.81 47.43 10.56
C LYS A 556 3.19 46.44 9.45
N TYR A 557 2.96 45.15 9.69
CA TYR A 557 3.33 44.08 8.75
C TYR A 557 2.21 43.69 7.77
N LYS A 558 1.08 44.42 7.77
CA LYS A 558 -0.07 44.19 6.87
C LYS A 558 -0.58 42.73 6.92
N ILE A 559 -0.61 42.17 8.11
CA ILE A 559 -1.25 40.87 8.40
C ILE A 559 -2.57 41.11 9.14
N LEU A 560 -3.42 40.09 9.20
CA LEU A 560 -4.73 40.22 9.85
C LEU A 560 -4.58 40.57 11.35
N PRO A 561 -5.53 41.34 11.91
CA PRO A 561 -5.57 41.61 13.35
C PRO A 561 -5.50 40.33 14.18
N PRO A 562 -4.94 40.35 15.41
CA PRO A 562 -4.93 39.20 16.30
C PRO A 562 -6.33 38.64 16.50
N GLN A 563 -6.47 37.33 16.30
CA GLN A 563 -7.73 36.63 16.50
C GLN A 563 -7.80 36.10 17.93
N LYS A 564 -8.81 36.56 18.68
CA LYS A 564 -9.09 36.09 20.03
C LYS A 564 -9.58 34.65 20.00
N PHE A 565 -9.07 33.82 20.92
CA PHE A 565 -9.42 32.42 21.03
C PHE A 565 -9.45 31.96 22.49
N SER A 566 -10.53 31.28 22.87
CA SER A 566 -10.60 30.49 24.11
C SER A 566 -11.24 29.14 23.83
N ALA A 567 -10.71 28.09 24.48
CA ALA A 567 -11.30 26.75 24.43
C ALA A 567 -12.70 26.69 25.06
N LYS A 568 -13.04 27.65 25.94
CA LYS A 568 -14.37 27.80 26.56
C LYS A 568 -15.30 28.74 25.79
N GLY A 569 -14.81 29.41 24.74
CA GLY A 569 -15.55 30.45 24.02
C GLY A 569 -16.60 29.92 23.03
N HIS A 570 -17.52 30.81 22.63
CA HIS A 570 -18.62 30.52 21.70
C HIS A 570 -18.17 30.44 20.21
N ASN A 571 -17.20 31.25 19.76
CA ASN A 571 -16.77 31.32 18.35
C ASN A 571 -15.45 30.58 18.07
N ARG A 572 -15.37 29.29 18.44
CA ARG A 572 -14.14 28.48 18.29
C ARG A 572 -13.75 28.16 16.84
N LYS A 573 -14.73 27.96 15.95
CA LYS A 573 -14.50 27.42 14.60
C LYS A 573 -13.97 28.46 13.60
N ASP A 574 -14.24 29.74 13.83
CA ASP A 574 -13.91 30.82 12.89
C ASP A 574 -12.41 30.92 12.61
N VAL A 575 -11.57 30.74 13.63
CA VAL A 575 -10.10 30.81 13.48
C VAL A 575 -9.60 29.73 12.52
N PHE A 576 -10.12 28.51 12.64
CA PHE A 576 -9.76 27.41 11.74
C PHE A 576 -10.23 27.68 10.31
N ILE A 577 -11.44 28.22 10.13
CA ILE A 577 -11.98 28.56 8.79
C ILE A 577 -11.09 29.61 8.14
N LYS A 578 -10.65 30.62 8.91
CA LYS A 578 -9.72 31.65 8.42
C LYS A 578 -8.38 31.05 8.01
N LEU A 579 -7.79 30.19 8.83
CA LEU A 579 -6.53 29.52 8.51
C LEU A 579 -6.65 28.68 7.22
N ALA A 580 -7.71 27.87 7.09
CA ALA A 580 -7.96 27.06 5.91
C ALA A 580 -8.19 27.92 4.65
N THR A 581 -8.94 29.01 4.80
CA THR A 581 -9.16 30.00 3.72
C THR A 581 -7.85 30.64 3.28
N MET A 582 -6.98 31.01 4.23
CA MET A 582 -5.67 31.59 3.95
C MET A 582 -4.74 30.59 3.23
N ALA A 583 -4.79 29.32 3.61
CA ALA A 583 -4.03 28.26 2.94
C ALA A 583 -4.52 28.01 1.50
N ALA A 584 -5.84 28.02 1.28
CA ALA A 584 -6.45 27.83 -0.03
C ALA A 584 -6.22 29.03 -0.98
N PHE A 585 -6.10 30.25 -0.42
CA PHE A 585 -5.98 31.51 -1.17
C PHE A 585 -4.85 32.44 -0.66
N PRO A 586 -3.56 32.06 -0.79
CA PRO A 586 -2.45 32.78 -0.16
C PRO A 586 -2.27 34.26 -0.54
N PRO A 587 -2.42 34.69 -1.82
CA PRO A 587 -2.14 36.07 -2.23
C PRO A 587 -3.34 37.03 -2.11
N LEU A 588 -4.53 36.57 -1.72
CA LEU A 588 -5.75 37.39 -1.57
C LEU A 588 -5.81 38.13 -0.22
N ARG A 589 -4.65 38.54 0.35
CA ARG A 589 -4.54 39.28 1.63
C ARG A 589 -5.55 40.44 1.76
N ARG A 590 -5.89 41.13 0.66
CA ARG A 590 -6.85 42.26 0.62
C ARG A 590 -8.32 41.85 0.46
N MET A 591 -8.64 40.77 -0.26
CA MET A 591 -10.04 40.31 -0.43
C MET A 591 -10.52 39.48 0.75
N VAL A 592 -9.64 38.69 1.39
CA VAL A 592 -9.94 37.99 2.64
C VAL A 592 -10.33 39.00 3.74
N HIS A 593 -9.70 40.18 3.75
CA HIS A 593 -10.10 41.29 4.62
C HIS A 593 -11.48 41.88 4.27
N ALA A 594 -11.92 41.87 3.01
CA ALA A 594 -13.25 42.33 2.62
C ALA A 594 -14.34 41.27 2.92
N LEU A 595 -14.01 39.99 2.76
CA LEU A 595 -14.91 38.85 2.96
C LEU A 595 -15.11 38.49 4.43
N LEU A 596 -14.12 38.75 5.31
CA LEU A 596 -14.18 38.37 6.73
C LEU A 596 -14.58 39.51 7.69
N VAL A 597 -14.75 40.74 7.21
CA VAL A 597 -14.94 41.94 8.06
C VAL A 597 -16.37 42.51 8.01
N ARG A 598 -17.26 42.04 7.13
CA ARG A 598 -18.66 42.50 7.11
C ARG A 598 -19.64 41.45 7.66
N PRO A 599 -20.46 41.79 8.67
CA PRO A 599 -21.57 40.95 9.10
C PRO A 599 -22.76 41.16 8.16
N GLN A 600 -23.50 40.08 7.89
CA GLN A 600 -24.77 39.96 7.16
C GLN A 600 -24.72 39.67 5.63
N PRO A 601 -25.23 38.50 5.19
CA PRO A 601 -25.27 38.09 3.77
C PRO A 601 -26.30 38.84 2.88
N THR A 602 -27.24 39.56 3.47
CA THR A 602 -28.44 40.05 2.77
C THR A 602 -28.24 41.38 2.05
N GLU A 603 -27.50 42.33 2.64
CA GLU A 603 -27.29 43.65 2.03
C GLU A 603 -26.37 43.62 0.79
N TRP A 604 -25.44 42.67 0.73
CA TRP A 604 -24.51 42.55 -0.39
C TRP A 604 -25.18 42.07 -1.68
N LEU A 605 -26.09 41.09 -1.58
CA LEU A 605 -26.83 40.58 -2.74
C LEU A 605 -27.77 41.64 -3.33
N ASP A 606 -28.46 42.41 -2.49
CA ASP A 606 -29.34 43.48 -2.94
C ASP A 606 -28.57 44.65 -3.57
N HIS A 607 -27.40 45.01 -3.00
CA HIS A 607 -26.54 46.04 -3.58
C HIS A 607 -25.87 45.58 -4.89
N PHE A 608 -25.53 44.29 -5.00
CA PHE A 608 -24.97 43.70 -6.21
C PHE A 608 -26.02 43.63 -7.32
N CYS A 609 -27.25 43.20 -7.02
CA CYS A 609 -28.36 43.14 -7.98
C CYS A 609 -28.84 44.53 -8.43
N ARG A 610 -28.84 45.55 -7.55
CA ARG A 610 -29.16 46.94 -7.91
C ARG A 610 -28.17 47.52 -8.91
N ASN A 611 -26.87 47.36 -8.65
CA ASN A 611 -25.84 47.88 -9.55
C ASN A 611 -25.87 47.21 -10.92
N PHE A 612 -26.22 45.93 -11.01
CA PHE A 612 -26.36 45.25 -12.31
C PHE A 612 -27.63 45.65 -13.10
N ARG A 613 -28.69 46.13 -12.43
CA ARG A 613 -29.88 46.70 -13.08
C ARG A 613 -29.61 48.06 -13.73
N GLU A 614 -28.75 48.89 -13.14
CA GLU A 614 -28.36 50.19 -13.70
C GLU A 614 -27.50 50.07 -14.97
N PHE A 615 -26.81 48.94 -15.18
CA PHE A 615 -26.02 48.68 -16.39
C PHE A 615 -26.80 47.96 -17.52
N GLY A 616 -28.12 47.75 -17.37
CA GLY A 616 -28.98 47.26 -18.46
C GLY A 616 -28.75 45.80 -18.89
N VAL A 617 -28.11 44.97 -18.06
CA VAL A 617 -27.71 43.58 -18.42
C VAL A 617 -28.74 42.50 -18.03
N MET A 618 -29.94 42.87 -17.56
CA MET A 618 -30.96 41.90 -17.13
C MET A 618 -32.33 42.24 -17.72
N ALA A 619 -32.88 41.33 -18.54
CA ALA A 619 -34.30 41.31 -18.84
C ALA A 619 -35.07 40.71 -17.64
N ALA A 620 -36.29 41.21 -17.41
CA ALA A 620 -37.18 40.76 -16.35
C ALA A 620 -37.65 39.32 -16.63
N ASP A 621 -37.09 38.35 -15.92
CA ASP A 621 -37.88 37.36 -15.16
C ASP A 621 -36.97 36.37 -14.43
N SER A 622 -37.12 36.38 -13.10
CA SER A 622 -36.45 35.51 -12.14
C SER A 622 -37.32 34.28 -11.87
N THR A 623 -36.81 33.06 -12.11
CA THR A 623 -37.13 31.85 -11.31
C THR A 623 -36.46 30.55 -11.79
N VAL A 624 -35.86 30.47 -12.98
CA VAL A 624 -35.44 29.16 -13.56
C VAL A 624 -33.98 28.74 -13.25
N TRP A 625 -33.13 29.62 -12.72
CA TRP A 625 -31.68 29.37 -12.62
C TRP A 625 -31.19 28.66 -11.34
N TRP A 626 -32.07 28.37 -10.38
CA TRP A 626 -31.67 27.82 -9.07
C TRP A 626 -31.45 26.29 -9.02
N LYS A 627 -31.75 25.55 -10.11
CA LYS A 627 -31.71 24.07 -10.09
C LYS A 627 -30.69 23.40 -11.01
N ALA A 628 -29.95 24.14 -11.84
CA ALA A 628 -28.93 23.54 -12.69
C ALA A 628 -27.56 24.12 -12.32
N GLY A 629 -26.71 23.30 -11.71
CA GLY A 629 -25.33 23.63 -11.34
C GLY A 629 -24.45 24.02 -12.53
N ILE A 630 -24.63 25.25 -13.02
CA ILE A 630 -23.81 25.90 -14.05
C ILE A 630 -23.11 27.10 -13.39
N SER A 631 -22.35 26.84 -12.34
CA SER A 631 -21.49 27.83 -11.69
C SER A 631 -20.10 27.87 -12.31
N LEU A 632 -19.62 26.77 -12.91
CA LEU A 632 -18.26 26.72 -13.47
C LEU A 632 -18.11 27.57 -14.73
N ALA A 633 -19.03 27.44 -15.70
CA ALA A 633 -18.97 28.18 -16.97
C ALA A 633 -19.16 29.70 -16.78
N ALA A 634 -20.08 30.10 -15.89
CA ALA A 634 -20.34 31.50 -15.59
C ALA A 634 -19.15 32.17 -14.88
N VAL A 635 -18.52 31.48 -13.92
CA VAL A 635 -17.35 32.03 -13.20
C VAL A 635 -16.11 32.10 -14.09
N THR A 636 -15.88 31.12 -14.98
CA THR A 636 -14.81 31.24 -15.99
C THR A 636 -15.09 32.31 -17.03
N ALA A 637 -16.34 32.49 -17.47
CA ALA A 637 -16.70 33.54 -18.43
C ALA A 637 -16.55 34.94 -17.80
N ILE A 638 -16.99 35.11 -16.56
CA ILE A 638 -16.85 36.36 -15.79
C ILE A 638 -15.36 36.65 -15.52
N GLY A 639 -14.56 35.64 -15.17
CA GLY A 639 -13.12 35.78 -15.01
C GLY A 639 -12.39 36.16 -16.29
N PHE A 640 -12.81 35.61 -17.44
CA PHE A 640 -12.23 35.92 -18.74
C PHE A 640 -12.61 37.34 -19.22
N ILE A 641 -13.85 37.78 -18.98
CA ILE A 641 -14.32 39.12 -19.32
C ILE A 641 -13.63 40.18 -18.45
N LEU A 642 -13.51 39.94 -17.13
CA LEU A 642 -12.78 40.84 -16.22
C LEU A 642 -11.29 40.94 -16.57
N ALA A 643 -10.65 39.82 -16.93
CA ALA A 643 -9.26 39.83 -17.38
C ALA A 643 -9.09 40.65 -18.68
N LYS A 644 -10.04 40.57 -19.62
CA LYS A 644 -9.97 41.30 -20.90
C LYS A 644 -10.25 42.80 -20.76
N VAL A 645 -11.13 43.19 -19.82
CA VAL A 645 -11.40 44.60 -19.50
C VAL A 645 -10.23 45.23 -18.75
N MET A 646 -9.58 44.49 -17.85
CA MET A 646 -8.37 44.98 -17.17
C MET A 646 -7.18 45.12 -18.14
N HIS A 647 -7.06 44.21 -19.11
CA HIS A 647 -5.95 44.25 -20.08
C HIS A 647 -6.09 45.37 -21.14
N THR A 648 -7.29 45.90 -21.34
CA THR A 648 -7.56 47.04 -22.24
C THR A 648 -7.40 48.38 -21.54
N ALA A 649 -7.56 48.44 -20.22
CA ALA A 649 -7.35 49.66 -19.43
C ALA A 649 -5.87 50.03 -19.22
N ASP A 650 -4.95 49.06 -19.28
CA ASP A 650 -3.50 49.29 -19.12
C ASP A 650 -2.79 49.78 -20.40
N LYS A 651 -3.50 49.94 -21.53
CA LYS A 651 -2.93 50.46 -22.80
C LYS A 651 -3.21 51.94 -23.07
N THR A 652 -3.89 52.65 -22.16
CA THR A 652 -4.26 54.06 -22.34
C THR A 652 -3.89 54.96 -21.16
N ARG A 653 -2.76 54.70 -20.50
CA ARG A 653 -2.11 55.69 -19.61
C ARG A 653 -0.64 55.86 -19.94
#